data_AF-A0AAN9E4Q3-F1
#
_entry.id   AF-A0AAN9E4Q3-F1
#
_cell.length_a   1.000
_cell.length_b   1.000
_cell.length_c   1.000
_cell.angle_alpha   90.00
_cell.angle_beta   90.00
_cell.angle_gamma   90.00
#
_symmetry.space_group_name_H-M   'P 1'
#
loop_
_entity.id
_entity.type
_entity.pdbx_description
1 polymer ?
#
loop_
_entity_poly.entity_id
_entity_poly.type
_entity_poly.pdbx_seq_one_letter_code
_entity_poly.pdbx_strand_id
1 'polypeptide(L)'
;MHDRCMWRRGLVRQMMRCCMLHVFPSQDHKQNMAMIKSSERSLIFPSLSPPFLNYQHTLPLSLLDTDRNLHVTFRYLRVYDAAATTTSNDPFHVISSATSRALLHYYPLAGTLRRDNHNRLELFCSSGQGVPFIHATVDFNLRSVNYLDDPDFAFVEQLVPDPGPKEGMEHPCMLQLTMFKCGGFALGAAIHHALCDGLGGSLFFNAVAELARGAVRVTVDPVWEREKLLRPGDPARVDSPLIKEFLGLDKGFLAYEQDIGKVGRECFDVKDEMLERFKKGLFEECGLKFTTFEVLGAYIWRSKVRASGVQAHEKVKFAYSINIRRLVKPPLPAGYWGNGCVPMYVQLSAKDLIEEPLWKTAELIKKSKSNVTDEYVSSFINYQELHFGDGITAGKGVSGFTDWRHLGHSTVDFGWGGPVTVLPLGRNLLGSVEPCFFLPYSTASEGKKEGFKVLVTLAEAALPAFRKDMQVFAESQEQLAVITNHFILHTLTEHYFCYLSSPMMASTLGTSSIAFLPSQYLSSPSSKSSIHSLSLTSGKKFYGGIGVHGIKGRSQFSVASVATEVNSVEQAQKIASKESQRPVYPFAAIVGQDEMKLCLLLNVIDPKIGGVMIMGDRGTGKSTTVRSLVDLLPEIAVVAGDPYNSDPQDPEFMGVEVRERVLKGEQLQVVLSKINMVDLPLGATEDRVCGTIDIEKALTEGVKAFEPGLLAKANRGILYVDEVNLLDDHLVDVLLDSAASGWNTVEREGISISHPARFILIGSGNPEEGELRPQLLDRFGMHAQVGTVRDAELRVKIVEERARFDKNPKEFRDSYKADQEKLQDQISSARSILSSVQIDQDLKVKISKVCAELNVDGLRGDIVTNRAAKALAALKGRDKVSAEDIATVIPNCLRHRLRKDPLESIDSGLLVTEKFYEVFG
;
A
#
# COMPACT_ATOMS: atom_id res chain seq x y z
N MET A 1 9.72 12.08 -69.59
CA MET A 1 10.08 11.84 -68.16
C MET A 1 9.14 12.64 -67.26
N HIS A 2 7.85 12.28 -67.24
CA HIS A 2 6.82 13.02 -66.51
C HIS A 2 5.75 12.13 -65.85
N ASP A 3 5.95 10.80 -65.81
CA ASP A 3 4.96 9.85 -65.23
C ASP A 3 5.52 8.90 -64.16
N ARG A 4 6.65 9.23 -63.53
CA ARG A 4 7.19 8.46 -62.38
C ARG A 4 7.31 9.23 -61.07
N CYS A 5 6.72 10.43 -60.98
CA CYS A 5 6.73 11.25 -59.75
C CYS A 5 5.40 11.27 -58.96
N MET A 6 4.29 10.72 -59.50
CA MET A 6 3.00 10.76 -58.80
C MET A 6 2.74 9.59 -57.84
N TRP A 7 3.43 8.46 -57.98
CA TRP A 7 3.20 7.29 -57.11
C TRP A 7 3.98 7.29 -55.78
N ARG A 8 4.96 8.19 -55.61
CA ARG A 8 5.71 8.31 -54.34
C ARG A 8 5.18 9.35 -53.35
N ARG A 9 4.21 10.19 -53.75
CA ARG A 9 3.53 11.15 -52.84
C ARG A 9 2.25 10.59 -52.19
N GLY A 10 1.68 9.51 -52.74
CA GLY A 10 0.52 8.83 -52.16
C GLY A 10 0.86 7.88 -51.00
N LEU A 11 1.91 7.06 -51.16
CA LEU A 11 2.24 6.02 -50.17
C LEU A 11 2.79 6.58 -48.85
N VAL A 12 3.54 7.68 -48.89
CA VAL A 12 4.08 8.33 -47.68
C VAL A 12 2.99 9.04 -46.87
N ARG A 13 1.95 9.55 -47.54
CA ARG A 13 0.77 10.14 -46.86
C ARG A 13 -0.18 9.08 -46.28
N GLN A 14 -0.15 7.85 -46.77
CA GLN A 14 -0.99 6.75 -46.27
C GLN A 14 -0.30 5.96 -45.15
N MET A 15 1.03 5.79 -45.18
CA MET A 15 1.80 5.23 -44.05
C MET A 15 1.90 6.18 -42.84
N MET A 16 2.00 7.51 -43.04
CA MET A 16 1.94 8.47 -41.92
C MET A 16 0.54 8.61 -41.30
N ARG A 17 -0.53 8.13 -41.97
CA ARG A 17 -1.89 8.10 -41.40
C ARG A 17 -2.24 6.82 -40.65
N CYS A 18 -1.52 5.72 -40.84
CA CYS A 18 -1.78 4.46 -40.13
C CYS A 18 -0.92 4.23 -38.88
N CYS A 19 0.23 4.90 -38.73
CA CYS A 19 1.07 4.78 -37.51
C CYS A 19 0.85 5.89 -36.46
N MET A 20 -0.08 6.82 -36.67
CA MET A 20 -0.38 7.93 -35.74
C MET A 20 -1.84 7.89 -35.23
N LEU A 21 -2.41 6.69 -35.09
CA LEU A 21 -3.80 6.50 -34.63
C LEU A 21 -3.99 5.47 -33.50
N HIS A 22 -2.91 5.03 -32.85
CA HIS A 22 -3.01 4.35 -31.57
C HIS A 22 -2.03 4.99 -30.59
N VAL A 23 -2.55 5.32 -29.40
CA VAL A 23 -1.97 6.13 -28.30
C VAL A 23 -2.25 7.63 -28.42
N PHE A 24 -3.00 8.14 -27.43
CA PHE A 24 -3.60 9.48 -27.23
C PHE A 24 -4.97 9.72 -27.90
N PRO A 25 -6.06 9.84 -27.12
CA PRO A 25 -7.30 10.42 -27.62
C PRO A 25 -7.05 11.91 -27.90
N SER A 26 -7.29 12.34 -29.13
CA SER A 26 -7.37 13.75 -29.49
C SER A 26 -8.47 14.44 -28.68
N GLN A 27 -8.09 15.44 -27.87
CA GLN A 27 -9.01 16.42 -27.28
C GLN A 27 -9.64 17.26 -28.40
N ASP A 28 -10.68 16.73 -29.04
CA ASP A 28 -11.59 17.49 -29.89
C ASP A 28 -12.95 16.78 -29.94
N HIS A 29 -13.52 16.54 -28.75
CA HIS A 29 -14.94 16.27 -28.60
C HIS A 29 -15.61 17.52 -28.03
N LYS A 30 -16.51 18.11 -28.83
CA LYS A 30 -17.41 19.20 -28.49
C LYS A 30 -17.84 19.12 -27.00
N GLN A 31 -17.31 20.03 -26.19
CA GLN A 31 -17.72 20.26 -24.81
C GLN A 31 -19.21 20.61 -24.77
N ASN A 32 -20.07 19.64 -24.43
CA ASN A 32 -21.18 19.98 -23.56
C ASN A 32 -20.53 20.28 -22.21
N MET A 33 -20.46 21.56 -21.81
CA MET A 33 -19.94 21.94 -20.50
C MET A 33 -20.74 21.19 -19.43
N ALA A 34 -20.11 20.18 -18.83
CA ALA A 34 -20.60 19.56 -17.62
C ALA A 34 -20.69 20.67 -16.56
N MET A 35 -21.91 21.03 -16.17
CA MET A 35 -22.16 22.12 -15.22
C MET A 35 -23.04 21.60 -14.08
N ILE A 36 -22.87 22.22 -12.91
CA ILE A 36 -23.78 22.03 -11.79
C ILE A 36 -25.18 22.48 -12.19
N LYS A 37 -26.17 21.62 -11.98
CA LYS A 37 -27.58 21.89 -12.29
C LYS A 37 -28.23 22.76 -11.23
N SER A 38 -28.00 22.44 -9.96
CA SER A 38 -28.55 23.15 -8.81
C SER A 38 -27.58 23.06 -7.65
N SER A 39 -27.58 24.09 -6.80
CA SER A 39 -26.81 24.12 -5.56
C SER A 39 -27.57 24.87 -4.46
N GLU A 40 -27.56 24.34 -3.25
CA GLU A 40 -28.11 24.96 -2.04
C GLU A 40 -27.05 24.96 -0.94
N ARG A 41 -26.92 26.06 -0.20
CA ARG A 41 -25.97 26.19 0.92
C ARG A 41 -26.73 26.19 2.23
N SER A 42 -26.28 25.33 3.15
CA SER A 42 -26.78 25.25 4.53
C SER A 42 -25.62 25.36 5.53
N LEU A 43 -25.94 25.61 6.80
CA LEU A 43 -24.97 25.52 7.90
C LEU A 43 -25.25 24.25 8.70
N ILE A 44 -24.21 23.45 8.93
CA ILE A 44 -24.26 22.27 9.78
C ILE A 44 -23.67 22.61 11.14
N PHE A 45 -24.53 22.57 12.16
CA PHE A 45 -24.16 22.84 13.54
C PHE A 45 -23.80 21.55 14.29
N PRO A 46 -23.00 21.61 15.36
CA PRO A 46 -22.80 20.48 16.27
C PRO A 46 -24.15 19.94 16.78
N SER A 47 -24.31 18.62 16.82
CA SER A 47 -25.59 17.97 17.17
C SER A 47 -26.03 18.19 18.63
N LEU A 48 -25.08 18.51 19.50
CA LEU A 48 -25.29 18.90 20.89
C LEU A 48 -24.43 20.13 21.17
N SER A 49 -24.80 20.89 22.22
CA SER A 49 -23.93 21.94 22.73
C SER A 49 -22.54 21.36 23.05
N PRO A 50 -21.46 21.89 22.47
CA PRO A 50 -20.11 21.43 22.77
C PRO A 50 -19.83 21.46 24.29
N PRO A 51 -18.91 20.61 24.78
CA PRO A 51 -18.72 20.37 26.23
C PRO A 51 -18.08 21.52 27.03
N PHE A 52 -17.98 22.73 26.47
CA PHE A 52 -17.34 23.87 27.13
C PHE A 52 -18.36 24.78 27.83
N LEU A 53 -18.03 25.22 29.05
CA LEU A 53 -18.92 25.99 29.94
C LEU A 53 -19.13 27.47 29.53
N ASN A 54 -18.26 28.01 28.68
CA ASN A 54 -18.30 29.42 28.24
C ASN A 54 -18.93 29.55 26.85
N TYR A 55 -19.89 30.46 26.66
CA TYR A 55 -20.52 30.67 25.35
C TYR A 55 -19.54 31.04 24.21
N GLN A 56 -18.33 31.50 24.55
CA GLN A 56 -17.25 31.87 23.63
C GLN A 56 -15.88 31.57 24.25
N HIS A 57 -14.94 31.08 23.46
CA HIS A 57 -13.53 30.95 23.84
C HIS A 57 -12.61 30.97 22.61
N THR A 58 -11.34 31.28 22.83
CA THR A 58 -10.31 31.21 21.80
C THR A 58 -9.41 30.02 22.06
N LEU A 59 -9.13 29.24 21.01
CA LEU A 59 -8.20 28.13 21.04
C LEU A 59 -6.85 28.57 20.43
N PRO A 60 -5.73 28.35 21.14
CA PRO A 60 -4.42 28.62 20.58
C PRO A 60 -4.08 27.60 19.49
N LEU A 61 -3.36 28.08 18.48
CA LEU A 61 -2.76 27.27 17.42
C LEU A 61 -1.28 27.02 17.72
N SER A 62 -0.73 25.92 17.23
CA SER A 62 0.71 25.66 17.35
C SER A 62 1.53 26.53 16.40
N LEU A 63 2.84 26.56 16.60
CA LEU A 63 3.75 27.30 15.70
C LEU A 63 3.93 26.64 14.32
N LEU A 64 3.51 25.37 14.18
CA LEU A 64 3.39 24.70 12.89
C LEU A 64 2.08 25.07 12.18
N ASP A 65 1.00 25.24 12.94
CA ASP A 65 -0.31 25.68 12.41
C ASP A 65 -0.26 27.12 11.88
N THR A 66 0.57 27.97 12.51
CA THR A 66 0.74 29.38 12.17
C THR A 66 1.90 29.64 11.21
N ASP A 67 2.44 28.60 10.57
CA ASP A 67 3.44 28.78 9.53
C ASP A 67 2.86 29.57 8.36
N ARG A 68 3.48 30.72 8.06
CA ARG A 68 3.11 31.60 6.95
C ARG A 68 3.18 30.88 5.60
N ASN A 69 4.05 29.89 5.45
CA ASN A 69 4.15 29.08 4.24
C ASN A 69 3.01 28.05 4.13
N LEU A 70 2.14 27.93 5.14
CA LEU A 70 0.94 27.09 5.14
C LEU A 70 -0.35 27.92 5.36
N HIS A 71 -0.31 29.25 5.26
CA HIS A 71 -1.49 30.10 5.34
C HIS A 71 -2.33 30.03 4.04
N VAL A 72 -2.97 28.88 3.82
CA VAL A 72 -3.77 28.58 2.62
C VAL A 72 -5.03 27.83 2.99
N THR A 73 -6.10 28.05 2.23
CA THR A 73 -7.23 27.13 2.21
C THR A 73 -6.93 26.01 1.24
N PHE A 74 -6.70 24.81 1.77
CA PHE A 74 -6.40 23.64 0.96
C PHE A 74 -7.70 23.03 0.45
N ARG A 75 -7.82 22.90 -0.88
CA ARG A 75 -9.02 22.42 -1.59
C ARG A 75 -8.76 21.04 -2.18
N TYR A 76 -9.66 20.09 -1.97
CA TYR A 76 -9.56 18.74 -2.50
C TYR A 76 -10.91 18.03 -2.58
N LEU A 77 -10.98 16.95 -3.36
CA LEU A 77 -12.20 16.22 -3.70
C LEU A 77 -12.03 14.72 -3.42
N ARG A 78 -13.09 14.08 -2.91
CA ARG A 78 -13.26 12.63 -2.86
C ARG A 78 -14.48 12.22 -3.67
N VAL A 79 -14.35 11.18 -4.49
CA VAL A 79 -15.42 10.69 -5.37
C VAL A 79 -15.84 9.29 -4.93
N TYR A 80 -17.13 9.04 -4.87
CA TYR A 80 -17.73 7.76 -4.46
C TYR A 80 -18.63 7.25 -5.58
N ASP A 81 -18.44 5.99 -5.96
CA ASP A 81 -19.33 5.33 -6.92
C ASP A 81 -20.65 4.94 -6.24
N ALA A 82 -21.69 4.75 -7.04
CA ALA A 82 -22.94 4.19 -6.56
C ALA A 82 -22.71 2.72 -6.17
N ALA A 83 -22.58 2.44 -4.87
CA ALA A 83 -22.43 1.09 -4.38
C ALA A 83 -23.59 0.18 -4.83
N ALA A 84 -23.31 -1.11 -5.01
CA ALA A 84 -24.32 -2.14 -5.28
C ALA A 84 -25.25 -2.40 -4.07
N THR A 85 -24.97 -1.77 -2.92
CA THR A 85 -25.74 -1.89 -1.70
C THR A 85 -26.97 -0.96 -1.70
N THR A 86 -28.12 -1.58 -1.44
CA THR A 86 -29.47 -1.01 -1.42
C THR A 86 -29.74 -0.13 -0.18
N THR A 87 -28.85 0.80 0.19
CA THR A 87 -29.23 1.82 1.18
C THR A 87 -30.12 2.85 0.49
N SER A 88 -31.43 2.85 0.78
CA SER A 88 -32.38 3.82 0.18
C SER A 88 -32.21 5.26 0.69
N ASN A 89 -31.11 5.57 1.37
CA ASN A 89 -30.89 6.82 2.07
C ASN A 89 -30.08 7.79 1.19
N ASP A 90 -30.50 9.05 1.16
CA ASP A 90 -29.80 10.13 0.46
C ASP A 90 -28.42 10.39 1.10
N PRO A 91 -27.30 10.26 0.35
CA PRO A 91 -25.96 10.52 0.86
C PRO A 91 -25.81 11.91 1.49
N PHE A 92 -26.48 12.93 0.96
CA PHE A 92 -26.43 14.27 1.53
C PHE A 92 -26.95 14.28 2.97
N HIS A 93 -28.12 13.69 3.21
CA HIS A 93 -28.72 13.62 4.54
C HIS A 93 -27.87 12.81 5.52
N VAL A 94 -27.35 11.65 5.09
CA VAL A 94 -26.51 10.79 5.94
C VAL A 94 -25.22 11.50 6.34
N ILE A 95 -24.49 12.07 5.37
CA ILE A 95 -23.19 12.69 5.62
C ILE A 95 -23.35 14.01 6.38
N SER A 96 -24.37 14.82 6.10
CA SER A 96 -24.62 16.06 6.85
C SER A 96 -24.99 15.78 8.32
N SER A 97 -25.83 14.77 8.57
CA SER A 97 -26.18 14.33 9.93
C SER A 97 -24.96 13.79 10.69
N ALA A 98 -24.16 12.93 10.05
CA ALA A 98 -22.93 12.42 10.63
C ALA A 98 -21.90 13.52 10.90
N THR A 99 -21.80 14.52 10.01
CA THR A 99 -20.94 15.70 10.19
C THR A 99 -21.39 16.50 11.41
N SER A 100 -22.69 16.73 11.58
CA SER A 100 -23.25 17.40 12.77
C SER A 100 -22.84 16.68 14.07
N ARG A 101 -22.89 15.35 14.08
CA ARG A 101 -22.45 14.53 15.24
C ARG A 101 -20.94 14.59 15.46
N ALA A 102 -20.14 14.49 14.40
CA ALA A 102 -18.67 14.58 14.49
C ALA A 102 -18.22 15.95 15.03
N LEU A 103 -18.91 17.02 14.65
CA LEU A 103 -18.65 18.38 15.12
C LEU A 103 -18.88 18.57 16.63
N LEU A 104 -19.46 17.60 17.35
CA LEU A 104 -19.43 17.60 18.81
C LEU A 104 -17.98 17.58 19.33
N HIS A 105 -17.13 16.76 18.71
CA HIS A 105 -15.73 16.58 19.10
C HIS A 105 -14.78 17.42 18.23
N TYR A 106 -15.17 17.71 16.99
CA TYR A 106 -14.43 18.53 16.03
C TYR A 106 -15.03 19.94 15.86
N TYR A 107 -15.70 20.47 16.90
CA TYR A 107 -16.28 21.82 16.88
C TYR A 107 -15.31 22.94 16.44
N PRO A 108 -13.97 22.85 16.64
CA PRO A 108 -13.06 23.89 16.15
C PRO A 108 -13.13 24.10 14.62
N LEU A 109 -13.54 23.09 13.84
CA LEU A 109 -13.77 23.23 12.39
C LEU A 109 -14.91 24.21 12.06
N ALA A 110 -15.86 24.42 12.97
CA ALA A 110 -16.92 25.41 12.83
C ALA A 110 -16.50 26.82 13.28
N GLY A 111 -15.32 26.97 13.90
CA GLY A 111 -14.85 28.25 14.45
C GLY A 111 -14.55 29.30 13.38
N THR A 112 -13.98 30.43 13.81
CA THR A 112 -13.53 31.51 12.93
C THR A 112 -12.06 31.81 13.22
N LEU A 113 -11.22 31.79 12.19
CA LEU A 113 -9.83 32.20 12.33
C LEU A 113 -9.75 33.73 12.42
N ARG A 114 -9.00 34.21 13.40
CA ARG A 114 -8.74 35.63 13.63
C ARG A 114 -7.24 35.85 13.74
N ARG A 115 -6.86 37.12 13.69
CA ARG A 115 -5.48 37.54 13.92
C ARG A 115 -5.43 38.29 15.24
N ASP A 116 -4.49 37.93 16.10
CA ASP A 116 -4.23 38.64 17.34
C ASP A 116 -3.48 39.96 17.08
N ASN A 117 -3.12 40.67 18.15
CA ASN A 117 -2.37 41.93 18.08
C ASN A 117 -0.95 41.75 17.50
N HIS A 118 -0.43 40.53 17.48
CA HIS A 118 0.86 40.17 16.90
C HIS A 118 0.74 39.58 15.49
N ASN A 119 -0.45 39.66 14.88
CA ASN A 119 -0.78 39.14 13.56
C ASN A 119 -0.68 37.60 13.44
N ARG A 120 -0.63 36.88 14.57
CA ARG A 120 -0.67 35.41 14.62
C ARG A 120 -2.11 34.93 14.52
N LEU A 121 -2.29 33.75 13.92
CA LEU A 121 -3.62 33.16 13.81
C LEU A 121 -4.05 32.57 15.15
N GLU A 122 -5.30 32.84 15.52
CA GLU A 122 -6.00 32.20 16.64
C GLU A 122 -7.38 31.74 16.18
N LEU A 123 -7.94 30.74 16.86
CA LEU A 123 -9.23 30.19 16.49
C LEU A 123 -10.30 30.56 17.50
N PHE A 124 -11.22 31.42 17.11
CA PHE A 124 -12.36 31.80 17.93
C PHE A 124 -13.52 30.84 17.75
N CYS A 125 -14.02 30.29 18.86
CA CYS A 125 -15.18 29.40 18.90
C CYS A 125 -16.30 30.01 19.74
N SER A 126 -17.52 29.95 19.23
CA SER A 126 -18.72 30.41 19.92
C SER A 126 -19.92 29.51 19.63
N SER A 127 -20.87 29.45 20.56
CA SER A 127 -22.16 28.78 20.34
C SER A 127 -22.89 29.40 19.15
N GLY A 128 -23.36 28.57 18.22
CA GLY A 128 -24.10 29.03 17.02
C GLY A 128 -23.23 29.20 15.77
N GLN A 129 -21.95 28.85 15.80
CA GLN A 129 -21.18 28.67 14.58
C GLN A 129 -21.40 27.27 14.00
N GLY A 130 -21.40 27.18 12.67
CA GLY A 130 -21.59 25.94 11.92
C GLY A 130 -20.70 25.90 10.68
N VAL A 131 -20.52 24.70 10.13
CA VAL A 131 -19.76 24.47 8.90
C VAL A 131 -20.68 24.68 7.68
N PRO A 132 -20.33 25.58 6.74
CA PRO A 132 -21.03 25.66 5.47
C PRO A 132 -20.97 24.33 4.71
N PHE A 133 -22.14 23.84 4.32
CA PHE A 133 -22.32 22.60 3.57
C PHE A 133 -23.21 22.87 2.36
N ILE A 134 -22.62 22.73 1.17
CA ILE A 134 -23.28 22.93 -0.12
C ILE A 134 -23.79 21.58 -0.62
N HIS A 135 -25.09 21.48 -0.92
CA HIS A 135 -25.68 20.37 -1.66
C HIS A 135 -25.77 20.77 -3.13
N ALA A 136 -25.16 20.01 -4.03
CA ALA A 136 -25.23 20.25 -5.46
C ALA A 136 -25.67 19.00 -6.22
N THR A 137 -26.18 19.18 -7.45
CA THR A 137 -26.53 18.05 -8.34
C THR A 137 -26.02 18.25 -9.76
N VAL A 138 -25.73 17.16 -10.46
CA VAL A 138 -25.40 17.13 -11.89
C VAL A 138 -26.26 16.10 -12.64
N ASP A 139 -26.60 16.41 -13.89
CA ASP A 139 -27.56 15.64 -14.70
C ASP A 139 -26.94 14.48 -15.52
N PHE A 140 -25.71 14.09 -15.21
CA PHE A 140 -24.99 13.01 -15.90
C PHE A 140 -24.35 12.04 -14.92
N ASN A 141 -23.91 10.89 -15.44
CA ASN A 141 -23.38 9.79 -14.65
C ASN A 141 -21.88 9.95 -14.41
N LEU A 142 -21.39 9.44 -13.29
CA LEU A 142 -19.98 9.49 -12.92
C LEU A 142 -19.07 8.80 -13.95
N ARG A 143 -19.55 7.69 -14.55
CA ARG A 143 -18.88 6.98 -15.65
C ARG A 143 -18.63 7.86 -16.88
N SER A 144 -19.51 8.83 -17.18
CA SER A 144 -19.34 9.68 -18.38
C SER A 144 -18.20 10.69 -18.26
N VAL A 145 -17.70 10.91 -17.04
CA VAL A 145 -16.51 11.73 -16.75
C VAL A 145 -15.35 10.88 -16.23
N ASN A 146 -15.33 9.60 -16.59
CA ASN A 146 -14.31 8.62 -16.20
C ASN A 146 -14.00 8.61 -14.69
N TYR A 147 -15.03 8.74 -13.83
CA TYR A 147 -14.85 8.78 -12.37
C TYR A 147 -13.86 9.86 -11.88
N LEU A 148 -13.65 10.90 -12.70
CA LEU A 148 -12.66 11.96 -12.50
C LEU A 148 -11.20 11.45 -12.44
N ASP A 149 -10.92 10.27 -13.02
CA ASP A 149 -9.55 9.75 -13.15
C ASP A 149 -8.70 10.63 -14.09
N ASP A 150 -9.33 11.15 -15.15
CA ASP A 150 -8.76 12.14 -16.10
C ASP A 150 -9.63 13.40 -16.12
N PRO A 151 -9.49 14.28 -15.12
CA PRO A 151 -10.46 15.33 -14.87
C PRO A 151 -10.37 16.49 -15.88
N ASP A 152 -11.51 16.96 -16.37
CA ASP A 152 -11.63 18.35 -16.82
C ASP A 152 -11.61 19.25 -15.59
N PHE A 153 -10.49 19.94 -15.35
CA PHE A 153 -10.32 20.79 -14.18
C PHE A 153 -11.32 21.94 -14.12
N ALA A 154 -11.85 22.43 -15.26
CA ALA A 154 -12.89 23.46 -15.25
C ALA A 154 -14.21 22.95 -14.63
N PHE A 155 -14.49 21.66 -14.80
CA PHE A 155 -15.62 21.01 -14.13
C PHE A 155 -15.31 20.68 -12.67
N VAL A 156 -14.13 20.10 -12.39
CA VAL A 156 -13.72 19.72 -11.02
C VAL A 156 -13.69 20.92 -10.07
N GLU A 157 -13.27 22.09 -10.54
CA GLU A 157 -13.29 23.33 -9.74
C GLU A 157 -14.69 23.70 -9.23
N GLN A 158 -15.75 23.31 -9.94
CA GLN A 158 -17.13 23.55 -9.50
C GLN A 158 -17.55 22.58 -8.38
N LEU A 159 -16.90 21.42 -8.23
CA LEU A 159 -17.27 20.37 -7.27
C LEU A 159 -16.74 20.60 -5.84
N VAL A 160 -15.91 21.63 -5.64
CA VAL A 160 -15.23 21.91 -4.38
C VAL A 160 -15.44 23.38 -4.02
N PRO A 161 -15.80 23.72 -2.76
CA PRO A 161 -15.94 25.11 -2.35
C PRO A 161 -14.67 25.92 -2.64
N ASP A 162 -14.79 27.13 -3.17
CA ASP A 162 -13.67 28.03 -3.46
C ASP A 162 -13.82 29.35 -2.69
N PRO A 163 -13.59 29.33 -1.38
CA PRO A 163 -13.77 30.52 -0.59
C PRO A 163 -12.65 31.53 -0.82
N GLY A 164 -13.03 32.80 -0.95
CA GLY A 164 -12.05 33.88 -0.95
C GLY A 164 -11.30 33.97 0.39
N PRO A 165 -10.17 34.69 0.48
CA PRO A 165 -9.34 34.73 1.68
C PRO A 165 -10.08 35.16 2.96
N LYS A 166 -11.04 36.10 2.86
CA LYS A 166 -11.87 36.53 3.99
C LYS A 166 -12.85 35.44 4.43
N GLU A 167 -13.53 34.83 3.46
CA GLU A 167 -14.52 33.78 3.74
C GLU A 167 -13.85 32.52 4.30
N GLY A 168 -12.66 32.15 3.79
CA GLY A 168 -11.87 31.02 4.31
C GLY A 168 -11.33 31.25 5.72
N MET A 169 -11.29 32.49 6.21
CA MET A 169 -10.97 32.81 7.60
C MET A 169 -12.23 32.77 8.48
N GLU A 170 -13.33 33.34 7.98
CA GLU A 170 -14.64 33.31 8.65
C GLU A 170 -15.16 31.89 8.86
N HIS A 171 -14.96 31.05 7.83
CA HIS A 171 -15.38 29.67 7.71
C HIS A 171 -14.17 28.81 7.28
N PRO A 172 -13.28 28.43 8.21
CA PRO A 172 -12.05 27.71 7.91
C PRO A 172 -12.28 26.25 7.49
N CYS A 173 -13.51 25.75 7.53
CA CYS A 173 -13.91 24.49 6.93
C CYS A 173 -15.21 24.72 6.13
N MET A 174 -15.23 24.29 4.87
CA MET A 174 -16.43 24.24 4.04
C MET A 174 -16.49 22.95 3.26
N LEU A 175 -17.69 22.40 3.12
CA LEU A 175 -17.94 21.15 2.44
C LEU A 175 -18.93 21.35 1.30
N GLN A 176 -18.78 20.56 0.24
CA GLN A 176 -19.76 20.44 -0.83
C GLN A 176 -19.96 18.97 -1.16
N LEU A 177 -21.21 18.53 -1.25
CA LEU A 177 -21.56 17.21 -1.75
C LEU A 177 -22.35 17.38 -3.03
N THR A 178 -21.79 16.86 -4.12
CA THR A 178 -22.38 16.94 -5.46
C THR A 178 -22.87 15.56 -5.88
N MET A 179 -24.20 15.41 -6.02
CA MET A 179 -24.86 14.17 -6.44
C MET A 179 -24.86 14.01 -7.97
N PHE A 180 -24.48 12.84 -8.46
CA PHE A 180 -24.55 12.47 -9.87
C PHE A 180 -25.82 11.69 -10.18
N LYS A 181 -26.25 11.71 -11.45
CA LYS A 181 -27.47 11.03 -11.90
C LYS A 181 -27.48 9.51 -11.64
N CYS A 182 -26.31 8.89 -11.58
CA CYS A 182 -26.17 7.46 -11.28
C CYS A 182 -26.28 7.11 -9.78
N GLY A 183 -26.41 8.11 -8.89
CA GLY A 183 -26.43 7.92 -7.43
C GLY A 183 -25.05 8.00 -6.76
N GLY A 184 -23.96 8.00 -7.54
CA GLY A 184 -22.62 8.33 -7.04
C GLY A 184 -22.51 9.80 -6.66
N PHE A 185 -21.51 10.18 -5.87
CA PHE A 185 -21.36 11.54 -5.38
C PHE A 185 -19.89 11.97 -5.24
N ALA A 186 -19.66 13.28 -5.26
CA ALA A 186 -18.36 13.87 -4.98
C ALA A 186 -18.43 14.77 -3.75
N LEU A 187 -17.56 14.54 -2.77
CA LEU A 187 -17.40 15.32 -1.55
C LEU A 187 -16.17 16.22 -1.68
N GLY A 188 -16.40 17.49 -1.98
CA GLY A 188 -15.39 18.55 -1.99
C GLY A 188 -15.20 19.16 -0.62
N ALA A 189 -13.95 19.41 -0.24
CA ALA A 189 -13.59 20.05 1.01
C ALA A 189 -12.63 21.21 0.76
N ALA A 190 -12.88 22.33 1.44
CA ALA A 190 -11.98 23.48 1.55
C ALA A 190 -11.69 23.69 3.04
N ILE A 191 -10.46 23.39 3.46
CA ILE A 191 -10.05 23.47 4.87
C ILE A 191 -8.81 24.35 4.97
N HIS A 192 -8.86 25.37 5.83
CA HIS A 192 -7.73 26.22 6.11
C HIS A 192 -6.63 25.39 6.80
N HIS A 193 -5.45 25.35 6.21
CA HIS A 193 -4.38 24.43 6.60
C HIS A 193 -3.85 24.72 8.01
N ALA A 194 -4.09 25.92 8.56
CA ALA A 194 -3.84 26.22 9.98
C ALA A 194 -4.64 25.33 10.95
N LEU A 195 -5.76 24.74 10.53
CA LEU A 195 -6.52 23.83 11.39
C LEU A 195 -5.90 22.44 11.44
N CYS A 196 -5.51 21.88 10.29
CA CYS A 196 -5.01 20.52 10.19
C CYS A 196 -4.18 20.29 8.91
N ASP A 197 -3.29 19.31 8.98
CA ASP A 197 -2.67 18.71 7.81
C ASP A 197 -3.57 17.63 7.17
N GLY A 198 -3.10 16.97 6.11
CA GLY A 198 -3.87 15.94 5.40
C GLY A 198 -4.28 14.72 6.25
N LEU A 199 -3.45 14.33 7.23
CA LEU A 199 -3.78 13.24 8.15
C LEU A 199 -4.85 13.68 9.16
N GLY A 200 -4.71 14.89 9.72
CA GLY A 200 -5.72 15.47 10.61
C GLY A 200 -7.08 15.63 9.93
N GLY A 201 -7.09 16.08 8.67
CA GLY A 201 -8.31 16.12 7.85
C GLY A 201 -8.91 14.72 7.65
N SER A 202 -8.09 13.70 7.43
CA SER A 202 -8.57 12.32 7.26
C SER A 202 -9.11 11.71 8.55
N LEU A 203 -8.55 12.04 9.72
CA LEU A 203 -9.14 11.67 11.03
C LEU A 203 -10.56 12.22 11.20
N PHE A 204 -10.77 13.48 10.84
CA PHE A 204 -12.11 14.08 10.85
C PHE A 204 -13.08 13.33 9.93
N PHE A 205 -12.69 13.09 8.67
CA PHE A 205 -13.59 12.39 7.73
C PHE A 205 -13.82 10.92 8.09
N ASN A 206 -12.85 10.21 8.68
CA ASN A 206 -13.05 8.87 9.21
C ASN A 206 -14.05 8.87 10.37
N ALA A 207 -13.97 9.85 11.27
CA ALA A 207 -14.97 10.03 12.33
C ALA A 207 -16.38 10.28 11.76
N VAL A 208 -16.52 11.13 10.74
CA VAL A 208 -17.80 11.32 10.04
C VAL A 208 -18.27 10.00 9.40
N ALA A 209 -17.37 9.26 8.77
CA ALA A 209 -17.67 7.98 8.11
C ALA A 209 -18.15 6.90 9.09
N GLU A 210 -17.50 6.74 10.23
CA GLU A 210 -17.95 5.83 11.30
C GLU A 210 -19.36 6.17 11.78
N LEU A 211 -19.63 7.46 12.03
CA LEU A 211 -20.94 7.92 12.49
C LEU A 211 -22.02 7.79 11.40
N ALA A 212 -21.66 7.97 10.12
CA ALA A 212 -22.53 7.75 8.97
C ALA A 212 -22.96 6.28 8.84
N ARG A 213 -22.05 5.34 9.13
CA ARG A 213 -22.33 3.89 9.19
C ARG A 213 -23.06 3.44 10.45
N GLY A 214 -23.44 4.37 11.33
CA GLY A 214 -24.24 4.09 12.52
C GLY A 214 -23.45 3.85 13.81
N ALA A 215 -22.13 4.10 13.82
CA ALA A 215 -21.35 4.01 15.05
C ALA A 215 -21.91 4.98 16.12
N VAL A 216 -21.91 4.54 17.38
CA VAL A 216 -22.37 5.37 18.51
C VAL A 216 -21.27 6.32 18.97
N ARG A 217 -20.01 5.89 18.88
CA ARG A 217 -18.80 6.63 19.24
C ARG A 217 -17.75 6.51 18.14
N VAL A 218 -16.86 7.49 18.08
CA VAL A 218 -15.69 7.47 17.19
C VAL A 218 -14.59 6.60 17.81
N THR A 219 -13.83 5.90 16.96
CA THR A 219 -12.78 4.96 17.39
C THR A 219 -11.57 5.67 17.97
N VAL A 220 -11.26 6.87 17.45
CA VAL A 220 -10.14 7.70 17.89
C VAL A 220 -10.69 9.02 18.42
N ASP A 221 -10.49 9.25 19.72
CA ASP A 221 -10.87 10.51 20.36
C ASP A 221 -9.99 11.65 19.86
N PRO A 222 -10.55 12.75 19.33
CA PRO A 222 -9.73 13.86 18.84
C PRO A 222 -9.07 14.62 19.99
N VAL A 223 -7.80 14.97 19.76
CA VAL A 223 -6.96 15.71 20.71
C VAL A 223 -6.60 17.07 20.12
N TRP A 224 -6.97 18.14 20.83
CA TRP A 224 -6.60 19.51 20.45
C TRP A 224 -5.16 19.85 20.88
N GLU A 225 -4.88 19.83 22.19
CA GLU A 225 -3.61 20.06 22.93
C GLU A 225 -2.42 20.75 22.21
N ARG A 226 -2.66 21.72 21.30
CA ARG A 226 -1.64 22.35 20.43
C ARG A 226 -0.49 22.96 21.24
N GLU A 227 -0.85 23.76 22.22
CA GLU A 227 0.09 24.49 23.08
C GLU A 227 0.87 23.57 24.01
N LYS A 228 0.27 22.48 24.48
CA LYS A 228 0.92 21.55 25.40
C LYS A 228 1.91 20.62 24.69
N LEU A 229 1.58 20.19 23.47
CA LEU A 229 2.34 19.18 22.74
C LEU A 229 3.46 19.78 21.86
N LEU A 230 3.29 21.02 21.36
CA LEU A 230 4.22 21.65 20.41
C LEU A 230 4.61 23.07 20.86
N ARG A 231 4.88 23.26 22.15
CA ARG A 231 5.38 24.54 22.69
C ARG A 231 6.81 24.84 22.23
N PRO A 232 7.16 26.12 22.07
CA PRO A 232 8.56 26.52 21.94
C PRO A 232 9.32 26.20 23.24
N GLY A 233 10.64 26.05 23.11
CA GLY A 233 11.55 25.96 24.25
C GLY A 233 11.57 27.25 25.05
N ASP A 234 11.87 27.14 26.34
CA ASP A 234 12.05 28.28 27.24
C ASP A 234 13.45 28.22 27.90
N PRO A 235 14.41 29.06 27.46
CA PRO A 235 14.29 30.05 26.38
C PRO A 235 14.31 29.41 24.99
N ALA A 236 13.67 30.05 24.01
CA ALA A 236 13.64 29.57 22.62
C ALA A 236 15.04 29.64 21.99
N ARG A 237 15.50 28.54 21.41
CA ARG A 237 16.82 28.42 20.76
C ARG A 237 16.74 27.69 19.43
N VAL A 238 17.51 28.16 18.45
CA VAL A 238 17.58 27.59 17.10
C VAL A 238 18.95 26.95 16.93
N ASP A 239 19.01 25.64 17.15
CA ASP A 239 20.27 24.89 17.15
C ASP A 239 20.57 24.29 15.77
N SER A 240 19.54 24.03 14.95
CA SER A 240 19.69 23.55 13.58
C SER A 240 20.12 24.68 12.62
N PRO A 241 21.31 24.61 11.99
CA PRO A 241 21.76 25.61 11.03
C PRO A 241 20.97 25.56 9.71
N LEU A 242 20.37 24.41 9.38
CA LEU A 242 19.64 24.17 8.13
C LEU A 242 18.43 25.11 7.97
N ILE A 243 17.81 25.51 9.08
CA ILE A 243 16.60 26.34 9.04
C ILE A 243 16.93 27.72 8.44
N LYS A 244 18.05 28.31 8.84
CA LYS A 244 18.53 29.61 8.34
C LYS A 244 19.08 29.53 6.92
N GLU A 245 19.47 28.33 6.48
CA GLU A 245 19.90 28.10 5.10
C GLU A 245 18.72 28.17 4.12
N PHE A 246 17.56 27.64 4.54
CA PHE A 246 16.41 27.47 3.65
C PHE A 246 15.32 28.52 3.83
N LEU A 247 15.17 29.11 5.02
CA LEU A 247 14.17 30.13 5.29
C LEU A 247 14.82 31.52 5.37
N GLY A 248 14.20 32.48 4.69
CA GLY A 248 14.53 33.89 4.78
C GLY A 248 13.56 34.67 5.68
N LEU A 249 13.91 35.94 5.92
CA LEU A 249 13.07 36.90 6.64
C LEU A 249 12.76 38.07 5.72
N ASP A 250 11.52 38.14 5.25
CA ASP A 250 10.99 39.24 4.43
C ASP A 250 9.50 39.43 4.75
N LYS A 251 9.19 40.47 5.54
CA LYS A 251 7.81 40.81 5.91
C LYS A 251 6.91 41.08 4.71
N GLY A 252 7.47 41.67 3.65
CA GLY A 252 6.75 42.07 2.44
C GLY A 252 6.56 40.94 1.43
N PHE A 253 7.25 39.82 1.61
CA PHE A 253 7.12 38.70 0.69
C PHE A 253 5.83 37.91 0.93
N LEU A 254 5.00 37.83 -0.10
CA LEU A 254 3.75 37.08 -0.13
C LEU A 254 3.89 35.93 -1.12
N ALA A 255 4.22 34.74 -0.60
CA ALA A 255 4.58 33.57 -1.41
C ALA A 255 3.50 33.18 -2.44
N TYR A 256 2.23 33.47 -2.16
CA TYR A 256 1.10 33.07 -3.00
C TYR A 256 0.53 34.17 -3.89
N GLU A 257 1.12 35.37 -3.85
CA GLU A 257 0.75 36.50 -4.73
C GLU A 257 1.77 36.70 -5.86
N GLN A 258 2.63 35.70 -6.08
CA GLN A 258 3.59 35.72 -7.18
C GLN A 258 2.86 35.64 -8.53
N ASP A 259 3.14 36.59 -9.42
CA ASP A 259 2.63 36.55 -10.80
C ASP A 259 3.44 35.56 -11.62
N ILE A 260 2.87 34.36 -11.78
CA ILE A 260 3.40 33.29 -12.63
C ILE A 260 2.59 33.13 -13.93
N GLY A 261 1.73 34.11 -14.24
CA GLY A 261 0.81 34.05 -15.37
C GLY A 261 -0.26 32.96 -15.22
N LYS A 262 -0.80 32.52 -16.37
CA LYS A 262 -1.76 31.41 -16.40
C LYS A 262 -1.03 30.12 -16.09
N VAL A 263 -1.64 29.30 -15.23
CA VAL A 263 -1.14 27.98 -14.86
C VAL A 263 -2.03 26.90 -15.42
N GLY A 264 -1.41 25.83 -15.89
CA GLY A 264 -2.11 24.61 -16.27
C GLY A 264 -1.77 23.48 -15.31
N ARG A 265 -2.67 22.50 -15.25
CA ARG A 265 -2.55 21.27 -14.47
C ARG A 265 -2.53 20.10 -15.43
N GLU A 266 -1.56 19.21 -15.27
CA GLU A 266 -1.44 18.03 -16.12
C GLU A 266 -1.15 16.79 -15.27
N CYS A 267 -1.87 15.71 -15.55
CA CYS A 267 -1.66 14.39 -14.95
C CYS A 267 -0.78 13.56 -15.88
N PHE A 268 0.23 12.90 -15.30
CA PHE A 268 1.11 12.00 -16.01
C PHE A 268 1.03 10.60 -15.39
N ASP A 269 0.89 9.61 -16.25
CA ASP A 269 0.88 8.20 -15.87
C ASP A 269 2.30 7.69 -15.66
N VAL A 270 2.55 7.12 -14.48
CA VAL A 270 3.83 6.50 -14.13
C VAL A 270 3.58 5.00 -13.96
N LYS A 271 4.08 4.21 -14.92
CA LYS A 271 3.96 2.75 -14.89
C LYS A 271 5.05 2.13 -14.01
N ASP A 272 4.72 1.04 -13.32
CA ASP A 272 5.67 0.34 -12.44
C ASP A 272 6.92 -0.14 -13.22
N GLU A 273 6.72 -0.72 -14.39
CA GLU A 273 7.83 -1.19 -15.25
C GLU A 273 8.79 -0.05 -15.66
N MET A 274 8.25 1.14 -15.93
CA MET A 274 9.03 2.33 -16.28
C MET A 274 9.84 2.80 -15.09
N LEU A 275 9.21 2.85 -13.92
CA LEU A 275 9.83 3.28 -12.67
C LEU A 275 10.95 2.33 -12.22
N GLU A 276 10.73 1.02 -12.30
CA GLU A 276 11.74 0.03 -11.91
C GLU A 276 12.96 0.07 -12.84
N ARG A 277 12.75 0.26 -14.15
CA ARG A 277 13.85 0.52 -15.10
C ARG A 277 14.61 1.79 -14.75
N PHE A 278 13.90 2.86 -14.41
CA PHE A 278 14.51 4.13 -14.05
C PHE A 278 15.37 4.03 -12.78
N LYS A 279 14.85 3.40 -11.72
CA LYS A 279 15.61 3.14 -10.48
C LYS A 279 16.83 2.26 -10.73
N LYS A 280 16.68 1.20 -11.54
CA LYS A 280 17.78 0.30 -11.89
C LYS A 280 18.92 1.05 -12.59
N GLY A 281 18.60 1.92 -13.55
CA GLY A 281 19.60 2.73 -14.24
C GLY A 281 20.38 3.66 -13.33
N LEU A 282 19.70 4.33 -12.40
CA LEU A 282 20.36 5.17 -11.39
C LEU A 282 21.22 4.34 -10.44
N PHE A 283 20.77 3.15 -10.05
CA PHE A 283 21.56 2.24 -9.21
C PHE A 283 22.83 1.76 -9.92
N GLU A 284 22.76 1.46 -11.22
CA GLU A 284 23.93 1.09 -12.02
C GLU A 284 24.94 2.24 -12.16
N GLU A 285 24.47 3.49 -12.18
CA GLU A 285 25.33 4.68 -12.31
C GLU A 285 26.08 5.03 -11.02
N CYS A 286 25.42 4.93 -9.85
CA CYS A 286 25.97 5.46 -8.60
C CYS A 286 26.04 4.46 -7.43
N GLY A 287 25.47 3.26 -7.58
CA GLY A 287 25.42 2.24 -6.52
C GLY A 287 24.46 2.53 -5.37
N LEU A 288 23.75 3.67 -5.39
CA LEU A 288 22.81 4.06 -4.34
C LEU A 288 21.38 3.64 -4.68
N LYS A 289 20.64 3.20 -3.65
CA LYS A 289 19.21 2.90 -3.76
C LYS A 289 18.38 4.09 -3.28
N PHE A 290 17.34 4.39 -4.05
CA PHE A 290 16.47 5.53 -3.81
C PHE A 290 14.99 5.12 -3.80
N THR A 291 14.18 5.84 -3.04
CA THR A 291 12.72 5.69 -3.07
C THR A 291 12.15 6.31 -4.35
N THR A 292 10.92 5.92 -4.72
CA THR A 292 10.19 6.52 -5.85
C THR A 292 10.09 8.03 -5.72
N PHE A 293 9.78 8.52 -4.52
CA PHE A 293 9.67 9.95 -4.24
C PHE A 293 11.00 10.70 -4.46
N GLU A 294 12.13 10.10 -4.10
CA GLU A 294 13.47 10.69 -4.31
C GLU A 294 13.82 10.80 -5.79
N VAL A 295 13.74 9.70 -6.55
CA VAL A 295 14.21 9.71 -7.95
C VAL A 295 13.25 10.44 -8.87
N LEU A 296 11.95 10.19 -8.73
CA LEU A 296 10.96 10.81 -9.58
C LEU A 296 10.74 12.28 -9.19
N GLY A 297 10.80 12.59 -7.89
CA GLY A 297 10.80 13.96 -7.40
C GLY A 297 11.99 14.76 -7.96
N ALA A 298 13.20 14.20 -7.93
CA ALA A 298 14.38 14.82 -8.55
C ALA A 298 14.18 15.07 -10.05
N TYR A 299 13.66 14.07 -10.78
CA TYR A 299 13.42 14.17 -12.22
C TYR A 299 12.41 15.28 -12.55
N ILE A 300 11.25 15.25 -11.89
CA ILE A 300 10.20 16.24 -12.11
C ILE A 300 10.68 17.63 -11.73
N TRP A 301 11.42 17.78 -10.62
CA TRP A 301 11.95 19.07 -10.22
C TRP A 301 12.89 19.66 -11.26
N ARG A 302 13.83 18.85 -11.77
CA ARG A 302 14.71 19.22 -12.88
C ARG A 302 13.93 19.63 -14.12
N SER A 303 12.97 18.81 -14.53
CA SER A 303 12.15 19.07 -15.72
C SER A 303 11.33 20.35 -15.57
N LYS A 304 10.75 20.61 -14.40
CA LYS A 304 10.02 21.87 -14.12
C LYS A 304 10.92 23.09 -14.25
N VAL A 305 12.06 23.08 -13.56
CA VAL A 305 12.99 24.21 -13.55
C VAL A 305 13.54 24.48 -14.96
N ARG A 306 13.85 23.42 -15.71
CA ARG A 306 14.27 23.53 -17.12
C ARG A 306 13.16 24.10 -18.00
N ALA A 307 11.95 23.54 -17.91
CA ALA A 307 10.82 23.94 -18.75
C ALA A 307 10.40 25.39 -18.50
N SER A 308 10.55 25.88 -17.27
CA SER A 308 10.25 27.26 -16.89
C SER A 308 11.35 28.27 -17.29
N GLY A 309 12.48 27.84 -17.84
CA GLY A 309 13.54 28.74 -18.30
C GLY A 309 14.19 29.55 -17.19
N VAL A 310 14.26 29.00 -15.98
CA VAL A 310 14.85 29.63 -14.79
C VAL A 310 16.33 29.96 -15.06
N GLN A 311 16.77 31.15 -14.64
CA GLN A 311 18.13 31.59 -14.96
C GLN A 311 19.17 30.75 -14.18
N ALA A 312 20.28 30.41 -14.83
CA ALA A 312 21.28 29.46 -14.32
C ALA A 312 21.77 29.77 -12.88
N HIS A 313 21.89 31.05 -12.51
CA HIS A 313 22.39 31.50 -11.21
C HIS A 313 21.31 31.55 -10.11
N GLU A 314 20.03 31.48 -10.48
CA GLU A 314 18.92 31.55 -9.52
C GLU A 314 18.90 30.30 -8.63
N LYS A 315 18.53 30.49 -7.35
CA LYS A 315 18.34 29.40 -6.41
C LYS A 315 16.93 28.87 -6.51
N VAL A 316 16.82 27.55 -6.62
CA VAL A 316 15.54 26.82 -6.66
C VAL A 316 15.46 25.87 -5.47
N LYS A 317 14.24 25.61 -5.00
CA LYS A 317 13.98 24.79 -3.82
C LYS A 317 13.00 23.66 -4.11
N PHE A 318 13.35 22.47 -3.64
CA PHE A 318 12.43 21.34 -3.54
C PHE A 318 11.87 21.32 -2.12
N ALA A 319 10.57 21.56 -1.97
CA ALA A 319 9.90 21.61 -0.67
C ALA A 319 8.96 20.42 -0.50
N TYR A 320 8.97 19.77 0.65
CA TYR A 320 8.04 18.70 1.01
C TYR A 320 7.84 18.66 2.52
N SER A 321 6.88 17.87 3.01
CA SER A 321 6.59 17.75 4.44
C SER A 321 6.95 16.36 4.96
N ILE A 322 7.45 16.30 6.20
CA ILE A 322 7.69 15.05 6.94
C ILE A 322 6.72 14.97 8.12
N ASN A 323 6.07 13.82 8.28
CA ASN A 323 5.21 13.54 9.43
C ASN A 323 6.06 13.36 10.70
N ILE A 324 5.82 14.20 11.71
CA ILE A 324 6.60 14.24 12.95
C ILE A 324 5.88 13.60 14.14
N ARG A 325 4.65 13.11 13.96
CA ARG A 325 3.80 12.60 15.06
C ARG A 325 4.49 11.55 15.94
N ARG A 326 5.29 10.67 15.34
CA ARG A 326 6.07 9.64 16.06
C ARG A 326 7.50 10.07 16.40
N LEU A 327 7.97 11.15 15.79
CA LEU A 327 9.35 11.63 15.91
C LEU A 327 9.55 12.50 17.15
N VAL A 328 8.58 13.38 17.42
CA VAL A 328 8.68 14.30 18.56
C VAL A 328 8.65 13.57 19.90
N LYS A 329 9.28 14.15 20.92
CA LYS A 329 9.35 13.57 22.26
C LYS A 329 8.63 14.45 23.30
N PRO A 330 7.55 13.96 23.94
CA PRO A 330 6.86 12.68 23.70
C PRO A 330 6.11 12.67 22.35
N PRO A 331 5.83 11.47 21.78
CA PRO A 331 5.10 11.37 20.52
C PRO A 331 3.69 11.94 20.64
N LEU A 332 3.20 12.52 19.54
CA LEU A 332 1.84 13.05 19.46
C LEU A 332 0.82 11.93 19.59
N PRO A 333 -0.27 12.13 20.35
CA PRO A 333 -1.31 11.12 20.53
C PRO A 333 -2.00 10.82 19.19
N ALA A 334 -2.55 9.61 19.05
CA ALA A 334 -3.19 9.15 17.82
C ALA A 334 -4.33 10.07 17.34
N GLY A 335 -5.03 10.71 18.28
CA GLY A 335 -6.10 11.68 17.99
C GLY A 335 -5.65 13.10 17.68
N TYR A 336 -4.34 13.40 17.69
CA TYR A 336 -3.86 14.74 17.35
C TYR A 336 -4.11 15.06 15.87
N TRP A 337 -5.01 16.00 15.64
CA TRP A 337 -5.50 16.33 14.30
C TRP A 337 -5.04 17.70 13.79
N GLY A 338 -4.13 18.38 14.51
CA GLY A 338 -3.46 19.60 14.03
C GLY A 338 -2.39 19.33 12.97
N ASN A 339 -1.61 20.36 12.63
CA ASN A 339 -0.40 20.14 11.83
C ASN A 339 0.61 19.34 12.66
N GLY A 340 0.87 18.11 12.22
CA GLY A 340 1.86 17.20 12.77
C GLY A 340 2.92 16.87 11.73
N CYS A 341 3.27 17.85 10.91
CA CYS A 341 4.29 17.77 9.88
C CYS A 341 5.20 18.99 9.92
N VAL A 342 6.48 18.82 9.58
CA VAL A 342 7.45 19.92 9.43
C VAL A 342 7.89 20.03 7.95
N PRO A 343 8.05 21.25 7.40
CA PRO A 343 8.56 21.43 6.05
C PRO A 343 10.08 21.16 5.98
N MET A 344 10.49 20.52 4.88
CA MET A 344 11.87 20.29 4.49
C MET A 344 12.15 20.88 3.12
N TYR A 345 13.37 21.37 2.95
CA TYR A 345 13.83 22.01 1.74
C TYR A 345 15.16 21.41 1.28
N VAL A 346 15.32 21.28 -0.02
CA VAL A 346 16.62 21.09 -0.69
C VAL A 346 16.82 22.27 -1.63
N GLN A 347 17.99 22.92 -1.57
CA GLN A 347 18.29 24.10 -2.36
C GLN A 347 19.47 23.85 -3.30
N LEU A 348 19.32 24.24 -4.56
CA LEU A 348 20.37 24.18 -5.59
C LEU A 348 20.35 25.45 -6.45
N SER A 349 21.41 25.72 -7.22
CA SER A 349 21.26 26.62 -8.36
C SER A 349 20.50 25.92 -9.49
N ALA A 350 19.78 26.67 -10.31
CA ALA A 350 19.10 26.11 -11.48
C ALA A 350 20.09 25.39 -12.41
N LYS A 351 21.31 25.92 -12.54
CA LYS A 351 22.41 25.29 -13.27
C LYS A 351 22.74 23.90 -12.71
N ASP A 352 23.04 23.80 -11.43
CA ASP A 352 23.45 22.53 -10.81
C ASP A 352 22.34 21.49 -10.92
N LEU A 353 21.08 21.90 -10.70
CA LEU A 353 19.93 21.00 -10.83
C LEU A 353 19.79 20.42 -12.25
N ILE A 354 20.07 21.22 -13.28
CA ILE A 354 19.91 20.84 -14.69
C ILE A 354 21.14 20.05 -15.21
N GLU A 355 22.35 20.50 -14.88
CA GLU A 355 23.59 19.98 -15.47
C GLU A 355 24.19 18.79 -14.69
N GLU A 356 23.97 18.69 -13.37
CA GLU A 356 24.55 17.58 -12.60
C GLU A 356 23.85 16.23 -12.87
N PRO A 357 24.50 15.09 -12.57
CA PRO A 357 23.85 13.78 -12.62
C PRO A 357 22.62 13.73 -11.71
N LEU A 358 21.55 13.09 -12.17
CA LEU A 358 20.27 13.07 -11.45
C LEU A 358 20.37 12.40 -10.08
N TRP A 359 21.20 11.37 -9.94
CA TRP A 359 21.40 10.68 -8.67
C TRP A 359 21.95 11.61 -7.58
N LYS A 360 22.71 12.67 -7.91
CA LYS A 360 23.16 13.65 -6.91
C LYS A 360 21.99 14.42 -6.33
N THR A 361 21.07 14.87 -7.17
CA THR A 361 19.83 15.52 -6.71
C THR A 361 19.00 14.57 -5.87
N ALA A 362 18.85 13.30 -6.30
CA ALA A 362 18.13 12.28 -5.53
C ALA A 362 18.80 11.99 -4.17
N GLU A 363 20.14 11.98 -4.12
CA GLU A 363 20.92 11.82 -2.88
C GLU A 363 20.72 13.00 -1.93
N LEU A 364 20.67 14.23 -2.43
CA LEU A 364 20.37 15.41 -1.60
C LEU A 364 18.95 15.32 -1.00
N ILE A 365 17.96 14.90 -1.80
CA ILE A 365 16.60 14.66 -1.30
C ILE A 365 16.62 13.55 -0.24
N LYS A 366 17.31 12.44 -0.49
CA LYS A 366 17.46 11.34 0.47
C LYS A 366 18.08 11.80 1.78
N LYS A 367 19.22 12.51 1.73
CA LYS A 367 19.93 13.06 2.90
C LYS A 367 19.04 14.04 3.67
N SER A 368 18.27 14.87 2.98
CA SER A 368 17.37 15.82 3.64
C SER A 368 16.31 15.15 4.52
N LYS A 369 15.85 13.94 4.15
CA LYS A 369 14.86 13.20 4.95
C LYS A 369 15.44 12.76 6.30
N SER A 370 16.69 12.25 6.29
CA SER A 370 17.38 11.81 7.51
C SER A 370 17.80 12.96 8.45
N ASN A 371 17.76 14.20 7.99
CA ASN A 371 18.08 15.37 8.82
C ASN A 371 16.94 15.78 9.77
N VAL A 372 15.77 15.17 9.64
CA VAL A 372 14.61 15.52 10.48
C VAL A 372 14.65 14.73 11.77
N THR A 373 15.11 15.40 12.82
CA THR A 373 15.15 14.88 14.20
C THR A 373 14.20 15.68 15.10
N ASP A 374 13.99 15.21 16.33
CA ASP A 374 13.26 15.95 17.37
C ASP A 374 13.86 17.34 17.62
N GLU A 375 15.19 17.45 17.58
CA GLU A 375 15.93 18.71 17.71
C GLU A 375 15.71 19.65 16.51
N TYR A 376 15.59 19.10 15.29
CA TYR A 376 15.23 19.89 14.10
C TYR A 376 13.82 20.47 14.26
N VAL A 377 12.86 19.66 14.69
CA VAL A 377 11.47 20.10 14.90
C VAL A 377 11.41 21.19 15.98
N SER A 378 12.09 20.97 17.11
CA SER A 378 12.18 21.95 18.20
C SER A 378 12.83 23.26 17.74
N SER A 379 13.91 23.17 16.94
CA SER A 379 14.57 24.35 16.36
C SER A 379 13.65 25.09 15.38
N PHE A 380 12.82 24.38 14.61
CA PHE A 380 11.85 24.97 13.69
C PHE A 380 10.77 25.72 14.45
N ILE A 381 10.17 25.10 15.47
CA ILE A 381 9.20 25.74 16.36
C ILE A 381 9.80 27.00 17.00
N ASN A 382 11.03 26.91 17.54
CA ASN A 382 11.69 28.07 18.13
C ASN A 382 12.01 29.16 17.11
N TYR A 383 12.36 28.80 15.88
CA TYR A 383 12.59 29.76 14.80
C TYR A 383 11.30 30.52 14.45
N GLN A 384 10.16 29.81 14.39
CA GLN A 384 8.84 30.42 14.22
C GLN A 384 8.54 31.39 15.37
N GLU A 385 8.77 30.99 16.63
CA GLU A 385 8.53 31.84 17.79
C GLU A 385 9.34 33.15 17.73
N LEU A 386 10.65 33.03 17.49
CA LEU A 386 11.59 34.16 17.51
C LEU A 386 11.40 35.12 16.33
N HIS A 387 11.06 34.60 15.15
CA HIS A 387 11.11 35.36 13.90
C HIS A 387 9.75 35.55 13.22
N PHE A 388 8.63 35.15 13.84
CA PHE A 388 7.29 35.30 13.25
C PHE A 388 7.05 36.73 12.73
N GLY A 389 7.36 37.72 13.57
CA GLY A 389 7.20 39.14 13.25
C GLY A 389 8.15 39.64 12.16
N ASP A 390 9.24 38.93 11.88
CA ASP A 390 10.26 39.29 10.88
C ASP A 390 9.90 38.86 9.46
N GLY A 391 8.88 38.00 9.32
CA GLY A 391 8.34 37.59 8.03
C GLY A 391 9.02 36.37 7.44
N ILE A 392 8.91 35.24 8.12
CA ILE A 392 9.47 33.97 7.67
C ILE A 392 8.93 33.56 6.31
N THR A 393 9.82 33.21 5.38
CA THR A 393 9.45 32.80 4.02
C THR A 393 10.41 31.77 3.43
N ALA A 394 9.87 30.85 2.64
CA ALA A 394 10.66 29.97 1.76
C ALA A 394 11.27 30.72 0.55
N GLY A 395 10.87 31.96 0.26
CA GLY A 395 11.36 32.76 -0.86
C GLY A 395 10.79 32.36 -2.22
N LYS A 396 11.47 32.77 -3.31
CA LYS A 396 11.09 32.45 -4.70
C LYS A 396 11.64 31.09 -5.14
N GLY A 397 11.13 30.58 -6.26
CA GLY A 397 11.66 29.37 -6.92
C GLY A 397 11.39 28.07 -6.16
N VAL A 398 10.32 28.03 -5.36
CA VAL A 398 9.92 26.86 -4.56
C VAL A 398 9.00 25.96 -5.38
N SER A 399 9.35 24.68 -5.48
CA SER A 399 8.48 23.61 -6.00
C SER A 399 8.05 22.70 -4.85
N GLY A 400 6.76 22.69 -4.55
CA GLY A 400 6.18 21.86 -3.48
C GLY A 400 5.85 20.45 -3.98
N PHE A 401 6.22 19.43 -3.20
CA PHE A 401 5.99 18.02 -3.51
C PHE A 401 5.28 17.34 -2.34
N THR A 402 4.28 16.53 -2.65
CA THR A 402 3.56 15.75 -1.65
C THR A 402 3.06 14.42 -2.24
N ASP A 403 3.02 13.40 -1.41
CA ASP A 403 2.64 12.05 -1.79
C ASP A 403 1.33 11.64 -1.12
N TRP A 404 0.25 11.63 -1.90
CA TRP A 404 -1.11 11.37 -1.43
C TRP A 404 -1.50 9.89 -1.58
N ARG A 405 -0.61 9.05 -2.11
CA ARG A 405 -0.84 7.60 -2.21
C ARG A 405 -0.94 6.93 -0.84
N HIS A 406 -0.33 7.54 0.19
CA HIS A 406 -0.21 6.97 1.53
C HIS A 406 -0.91 7.79 2.63
N LEU A 407 -1.71 8.81 2.28
CA LEU A 407 -2.39 9.67 3.27
C LEU A 407 -3.66 9.06 3.88
N GLY A 408 -3.98 7.80 3.56
CA GLY A 408 -5.13 7.10 4.12
C GLY A 408 -6.48 7.60 3.61
N HIS A 409 -6.54 8.37 2.51
CA HIS A 409 -7.81 8.87 1.99
C HIS A 409 -8.77 7.75 1.55
N SER A 410 -8.25 6.58 1.18
CA SER A 410 -9.02 5.40 0.80
C SER A 410 -9.81 4.77 1.96
N THR A 411 -9.48 5.07 3.21
CA THR A 411 -10.16 4.49 4.39
C THR A 411 -11.49 5.16 4.73
N VAL A 412 -11.79 6.30 4.10
CA VAL A 412 -13.00 7.10 4.40
C VAL A 412 -14.20 6.46 3.69
N ASP A 413 -14.89 5.54 4.36
CA ASP A 413 -16.07 4.86 3.80
C ASP A 413 -17.37 5.32 4.46
N PHE A 414 -18.20 6.12 3.80
CA PHE A 414 -19.47 6.55 4.41
C PHE A 414 -20.58 5.48 4.45
N GLY A 415 -20.29 4.24 4.00
CA GLY A 415 -21.27 3.18 3.73
C GLY A 415 -21.43 2.87 2.22
N TRP A 416 -20.64 3.54 1.36
CA TRP A 416 -20.64 3.38 -0.10
C TRP A 416 -19.32 2.79 -0.62
N GLY A 417 -18.48 2.26 0.27
CA GLY A 417 -17.08 1.94 -0.01
C GLY A 417 -16.18 3.16 0.12
N GLY A 418 -14.86 2.92 0.07
CA GLY A 418 -13.86 3.99 0.02
C GLY A 418 -13.96 4.82 -1.27
N PRO A 419 -13.40 6.04 -1.29
CA PRO A 419 -13.46 6.88 -2.47
C PRO A 419 -12.73 6.24 -3.65
N VAL A 420 -13.39 6.23 -4.82
CA VAL A 420 -12.82 5.72 -6.05
C VAL A 420 -11.78 6.67 -6.65
N THR A 421 -11.86 7.97 -6.35
CA THR A 421 -10.88 8.98 -6.79
C THR A 421 -10.68 10.01 -5.69
N VAL A 422 -9.43 10.43 -5.48
CA VAL A 422 -9.06 11.53 -4.59
C VAL A 422 -8.19 12.51 -5.37
N LEU A 423 -8.57 13.79 -5.37
CA LEU A 423 -7.95 14.78 -6.25
C LEU A 423 -7.72 16.10 -5.50
N PRO A 424 -6.47 16.59 -5.40
CA PRO A 424 -6.19 17.91 -4.87
C PRO A 424 -6.42 18.99 -5.93
N LEU A 425 -6.94 20.14 -5.48
CA LEU A 425 -7.14 21.34 -6.30
C LEU A 425 -6.24 22.50 -5.83
N GLY A 426 -5.70 22.41 -4.62
CA GLY A 426 -4.79 23.44 -4.08
C GLY A 426 -3.60 23.69 -5.01
N ARG A 427 -3.42 24.95 -5.44
CA ARG A 427 -2.25 25.42 -6.18
C ARG A 427 -1.15 25.97 -5.27
N ASN A 428 -1.46 26.12 -3.99
CA ASN A 428 -0.60 26.75 -3.00
C ASN A 428 -0.26 25.73 -1.92
N LEU A 429 1.01 25.43 -1.75
CA LEU A 429 1.49 24.46 -0.76
C LEU A 429 2.95 24.74 -0.42
N LEU A 430 3.30 24.83 0.87
CA LEU A 430 4.69 24.99 1.35
C LEU A 430 5.44 26.18 0.72
N GLY A 431 4.75 27.29 0.49
CA GLY A 431 5.28 28.48 -0.19
C GLY A 431 5.43 28.35 -1.72
N SER A 432 5.05 27.22 -2.29
CA SER A 432 5.02 26.98 -3.74
C SER A 432 3.65 27.28 -4.33
N VAL A 433 3.64 27.94 -5.49
CA VAL A 433 2.47 28.19 -6.36
C VAL A 433 2.34 27.15 -7.49
N GLU A 434 3.30 26.23 -7.59
CA GLU A 434 3.37 25.18 -8.61
C GLU A 434 3.60 23.80 -7.97
N PRO A 435 2.65 23.26 -7.18
CA PRO A 435 2.82 22.00 -6.48
C PRO A 435 2.78 20.78 -7.41
N CYS A 436 3.29 19.67 -6.90
CA CYS A 436 3.33 18.35 -7.50
C CYS A 436 2.76 17.32 -6.52
N PHE A 437 1.79 16.53 -7.00
CA PHE A 437 1.08 15.53 -6.20
C PHE A 437 1.25 14.14 -6.80
N PHE A 438 1.66 13.17 -5.98
CA PHE A 438 1.65 11.75 -6.35
C PHE A 438 0.30 11.17 -5.93
N LEU A 439 -0.47 10.63 -6.87
CA LEU A 439 -1.87 10.22 -6.70
C LEU A 439 -2.06 8.76 -7.13
N PRO A 440 -2.89 7.97 -6.43
CA PRO A 440 -3.28 6.65 -6.93
C PRO A 440 -4.17 6.79 -8.18
N TYR A 441 -4.29 5.70 -8.94
CA TYR A 441 -5.33 5.58 -9.97
C TYR A 441 -6.71 5.46 -9.36
N SER A 442 -7.73 5.81 -10.15
CA SER A 442 -9.10 5.52 -9.76
C SER A 442 -9.32 4.01 -9.63
N THR A 443 -9.94 3.58 -8.53
CA THR A 443 -10.30 2.17 -8.33
C THR A 443 -11.48 1.72 -9.19
N ALA A 444 -12.23 2.66 -9.77
CA ALA A 444 -13.39 2.39 -10.62
C ALA A 444 -13.07 2.29 -12.12
N SER A 445 -11.85 2.65 -12.55
CA SER A 445 -11.47 2.56 -13.96
C SER A 445 -11.22 1.10 -14.38
N GLU A 446 -11.93 0.64 -15.42
CA GLU A 446 -11.76 -0.71 -15.98
C GLU A 446 -10.35 -0.87 -16.59
N GLY A 447 -9.56 -1.79 -16.03
CA GLY A 447 -8.19 -2.09 -16.46
C GLY A 447 -7.19 -1.83 -15.33
N LYS A 448 -6.44 -2.87 -14.93
CA LYS A 448 -5.35 -2.75 -13.95
C LYS A 448 -4.31 -1.78 -14.50
N LYS A 449 -4.39 -0.49 -14.14
CA LYS A 449 -3.32 0.46 -14.42
C LYS A 449 -2.20 0.16 -13.43
N GLU A 450 -1.21 -0.61 -13.88
CA GLU A 450 0.05 -0.84 -13.15
C GLU A 450 0.73 0.52 -12.94
N GLY A 451 0.89 0.95 -11.69
CA GLY A 451 1.52 2.23 -11.32
C GLY A 451 0.62 3.27 -10.64
N PHE A 452 0.90 4.56 -10.87
CA PHE A 452 0.21 5.70 -10.25
C PHE A 452 0.28 6.96 -11.13
N LYS A 453 -0.41 8.03 -10.73
CA LYS A 453 -0.42 9.33 -11.43
C LYS A 453 0.42 10.38 -10.72
N VAL A 454 0.99 11.30 -11.49
CA VAL A 454 1.56 12.52 -10.95
C VAL A 454 0.86 13.73 -11.53
N LEU A 455 0.23 14.52 -10.66
CA LEU A 455 -0.42 15.78 -11.02
C LEU A 455 0.57 16.92 -10.80
N VAL A 456 0.92 17.61 -11.89
CA VAL A 456 1.85 18.74 -11.87
C VAL A 456 1.11 20.02 -12.22
N THR A 457 1.31 21.06 -11.41
CA THR A 457 0.93 22.43 -11.76
C THR A 457 2.16 23.20 -12.24
N LEU A 458 2.06 23.91 -13.35
CA LEU A 458 3.08 24.87 -13.81
C LEU A 458 2.48 25.95 -14.72
N ALA A 459 3.26 27.00 -14.99
CA ALA A 459 2.91 28.02 -15.98
C ALA A 459 2.57 27.38 -17.35
N GLU A 460 1.49 27.84 -17.99
CA GLU A 460 1.01 27.31 -19.27
C GLU A 460 2.09 27.36 -20.37
N ALA A 461 2.94 28.39 -20.33
CA ALA A 461 4.04 28.55 -21.29
C ALA A 461 5.11 27.44 -21.17
N ALA A 462 5.27 26.83 -19.99
CA ALA A 462 6.27 25.80 -19.72
C ALA A 462 5.74 24.37 -19.93
N LEU A 463 4.41 24.17 -19.95
CA LEU A 463 3.77 22.86 -20.15
C LEU A 463 4.28 22.10 -21.38
N PRO A 464 4.43 22.70 -22.59
CA PRO A 464 4.89 21.97 -23.76
C PRO A 464 6.29 21.38 -23.61
N ALA A 465 7.22 22.14 -23.01
CA ALA A 465 8.58 21.67 -22.75
C ALA A 465 8.60 20.58 -21.66
N PHE A 466 7.82 20.77 -20.59
CA PHE A 466 7.68 19.79 -19.53
C PHE A 466 7.10 18.46 -20.04
N ARG A 467 6.06 18.50 -20.89
CA ARG A 467 5.45 17.30 -21.49
C ARG A 467 6.47 16.50 -22.30
N LYS A 468 7.33 17.17 -23.06
CA LYS A 468 8.40 16.52 -23.82
C LYS A 468 9.36 15.78 -22.90
N ASP A 469 9.69 16.37 -21.75
CA ASP A 469 10.56 15.74 -20.75
C ASP A 469 9.93 14.48 -20.15
N MET A 470 8.64 14.55 -19.84
CA MET A 470 7.90 13.39 -19.32
C MET A 470 7.70 12.30 -20.37
N GLN A 471 7.61 12.65 -21.66
CA GLN A 471 7.62 11.67 -22.75
C GLN A 471 8.97 10.94 -22.85
N VAL A 472 10.10 11.65 -22.73
CA VAL A 472 11.44 11.03 -22.71
C VAL A 472 11.57 10.04 -21.55
N PHE A 473 11.05 10.40 -20.37
CA PHE A 473 10.97 9.49 -19.24
C PHE A 473 10.17 8.22 -19.60
N ALA A 474 9.03 8.38 -20.25
CA ALA A 474 8.14 7.27 -20.61
C ALA A 474 8.65 6.37 -21.77
N GLU A 475 9.33 6.95 -22.76
CA GLU A 475 9.72 6.28 -24.01
C GLU A 475 11.11 5.64 -23.96
N SER A 476 11.85 5.79 -22.87
CA SER A 476 13.21 5.25 -22.72
C SER A 476 13.26 3.71 -22.66
N GLN A 477 13.01 3.07 -23.81
CA GLN A 477 13.04 1.62 -23.99
C GLN A 477 14.45 1.09 -24.32
N GLU A 478 15.44 1.93 -24.71
CA GLU A 478 16.73 1.40 -25.19
C GLU A 478 18.03 2.13 -24.76
N GLN A 479 18.02 3.27 -24.07
CA GLN A 479 19.28 3.98 -23.77
C GLN A 479 19.28 4.68 -22.40
N LEU A 480 19.55 3.92 -21.34
CA LEU A 480 19.83 4.48 -20.00
C LEU A 480 21.13 5.30 -19.94
N ALA A 481 22.06 5.10 -20.88
CA ALA A 481 23.24 5.96 -21.05
C ALA A 481 22.93 7.36 -21.61
N VAL A 482 21.73 7.56 -22.18
CA VAL A 482 21.33 8.83 -22.81
C VAL A 482 20.57 9.74 -21.84
N ILE A 483 19.89 9.22 -20.82
CA ILE A 483 19.25 10.05 -19.79
C ILE A 483 20.30 10.71 -18.88
N THR A 484 21.46 10.07 -18.70
CA THR A 484 22.55 10.52 -17.83
C THR A 484 23.59 11.38 -18.55
N ASN A 485 23.79 11.22 -19.87
CA ASN A 485 24.83 11.94 -20.63
C ASN A 485 24.37 12.68 -21.92
N HIS A 486 23.11 12.60 -22.36
CA HIS A 486 22.71 13.22 -23.65
C HIS A 486 22.43 14.73 -23.56
N PHE A 487 22.48 15.33 -22.37
CA PHE A 487 22.19 16.76 -22.21
C PHE A 487 23.41 17.69 -22.35
N ILE A 488 24.62 17.15 -22.52
CA ILE A 488 25.83 17.95 -22.84
C ILE A 488 25.96 18.21 -24.35
N LEU A 489 25.36 17.38 -25.21
CA LEU A 489 25.57 17.46 -26.66
C LEU A 489 24.62 18.43 -27.39
N HIS A 490 23.44 18.74 -26.85
CA HIS A 490 22.49 19.63 -27.54
C HIS A 490 22.84 21.12 -27.41
N THR A 491 23.63 21.51 -26.41
CA THR A 491 24.16 22.87 -26.23
C THR A 491 25.37 23.16 -27.14
N LEU A 492 26.00 22.12 -27.70
CA LEU A 492 27.14 22.25 -28.63
C LEU A 492 26.71 22.33 -30.10
N THR A 493 25.50 21.86 -30.45
CA THR A 493 24.98 21.94 -31.83
C THR A 493 24.25 23.24 -32.18
N GLU A 494 23.82 24.04 -31.19
CA GLU A 494 23.22 25.36 -31.47
C GLU A 494 24.25 26.52 -31.51
N HIS A 495 25.49 26.29 -31.08
CA HIS A 495 26.57 27.29 -31.17
C HIS A 495 27.44 27.22 -32.44
N TYR A 496 27.21 26.26 -33.34
CA TYR A 496 27.96 26.11 -34.59
C TYR A 496 27.21 26.57 -35.86
N PHE A 497 26.00 27.15 -35.76
CA PHE A 497 25.21 27.58 -36.92
C PHE A 497 24.87 29.08 -36.98
N CYS A 498 25.54 29.91 -36.19
CA CYS A 498 25.37 31.37 -36.21
C CYS A 498 26.72 32.11 -36.18
N TYR A 499 27.63 31.80 -37.08
CA TYR A 499 28.67 32.74 -37.51
C TYR A 499 29.02 32.45 -38.98
N LEU A 500 29.15 33.53 -39.76
CA LEU A 500 29.54 33.61 -41.17
C LEU A 500 28.39 33.61 -42.20
N SER A 501 27.70 34.75 -42.24
CA SER A 501 27.18 35.28 -43.51
C SER A 501 27.82 36.64 -43.80
N SER A 502 28.48 36.71 -44.97
CA SER A 502 28.89 37.91 -45.75
C SER A 502 30.33 38.46 -45.58
N PRO A 503 30.93 39.06 -46.64
CA PRO A 503 31.90 38.35 -47.51
C PRO A 503 33.21 39.12 -47.78
N MET A 504 34.29 38.47 -48.23
CA MET A 504 35.27 39.08 -49.17
C MET A 504 36.39 38.13 -49.67
N MET A 505 36.61 38.20 -51.00
CA MET A 505 37.87 38.13 -51.77
C MET A 505 38.74 36.86 -51.82
N ALA A 506 38.62 36.17 -52.97
CA ALA A 506 39.68 35.72 -53.90
C ALA A 506 41.06 35.27 -53.38
N SER A 507 41.47 34.03 -53.72
CA SER A 507 42.51 33.75 -54.74
C SER A 507 43.03 32.29 -54.71
N THR A 508 42.86 31.62 -55.86
CA THR A 508 43.78 30.74 -56.62
C THR A 508 44.80 29.78 -55.96
N LEU A 509 44.79 28.56 -56.55
CA LEU A 509 45.89 27.61 -56.88
C LEU A 509 46.04 26.33 -56.05
N GLY A 510 46.19 25.21 -56.76
CA GLY A 510 47.01 24.09 -56.29
C GLY A 510 46.47 22.68 -56.52
N THR A 511 46.53 22.19 -57.75
CA THR A 511 46.40 20.78 -58.14
C THR A 511 47.45 19.87 -57.49
N SER A 512 47.11 18.63 -57.12
CA SER A 512 47.72 17.41 -57.71
C SER A 512 47.23 16.11 -57.07
N SER A 513 47.03 15.14 -57.96
CA SER A 513 46.56 13.77 -57.79
C SER A 513 47.60 12.84 -57.16
N ILE A 514 47.17 11.69 -56.63
CA ILE A 514 47.71 10.35 -56.92
C ILE A 514 46.61 9.32 -56.65
N ALA A 515 46.41 8.42 -57.62
CA ALA A 515 45.62 7.20 -57.53
C ALA A 515 46.56 6.01 -57.71
N PHE A 516 46.28 4.87 -57.06
CA PHE A 516 46.66 3.53 -57.52
C PHE A 516 45.74 2.47 -56.87
N LEU A 517 44.65 2.16 -57.60
CA LEU A 517 44.15 0.87 -58.13
C LEU A 517 44.52 -0.51 -57.50
N PRO A 518 43.74 -1.59 -57.82
CA PRO A 518 43.24 -2.65 -56.92
C PRO A 518 43.61 -4.07 -57.43
N SER A 519 42.85 -5.13 -57.03
CA SER A 519 42.71 -6.50 -57.62
C SER A 519 43.03 -7.62 -56.58
N GLN A 520 42.39 -8.79 -56.47
CA GLN A 520 41.24 -9.44 -57.13
C GLN A 520 40.78 -10.67 -56.31
N TYR A 521 39.56 -11.08 -56.65
CA TYR A 521 38.83 -12.32 -56.40
C TYR A 521 39.49 -13.64 -56.85
N LEU A 522 38.97 -14.76 -56.31
CA LEU A 522 38.54 -16.01 -56.98
C LEU A 522 37.82 -16.87 -55.92
N SER A 523 36.76 -17.67 -56.12
CA SER A 523 35.81 -17.93 -57.22
C SER A 523 34.79 -18.98 -56.72
N SER A 524 33.53 -18.91 -57.19
CA SER A 524 32.47 -19.93 -57.10
C SER A 524 32.58 -20.97 -58.26
N PRO A 525 31.77 -22.06 -58.32
CA PRO A 525 30.41 -22.03 -58.95
C PRO A 525 29.40 -23.12 -58.41
N SER A 526 28.09 -22.87 -58.19
CA SER A 526 26.90 -22.80 -59.10
C SER A 526 26.07 -24.11 -59.25
N SER A 527 24.76 -24.05 -58.93
CA SER A 527 23.59 -24.39 -59.79
C SER A 527 22.27 -24.32 -58.98
N LYS A 528 21.34 -23.37 -59.26
CA LYS A 528 20.03 -23.51 -59.96
C LYS A 528 19.05 -24.52 -59.29
N SER A 529 17.76 -24.28 -59.02
CA SER A 529 16.79 -23.26 -59.46
C SER A 529 15.39 -23.46 -58.82
N SER A 530 14.56 -22.40 -58.78
CA SER A 530 13.08 -22.38 -59.03
C SER A 530 12.02 -22.69 -57.94
N ILE A 531 11.28 -21.63 -57.54
CA ILE A 531 9.83 -21.36 -57.78
C ILE A 531 8.69 -22.15 -57.05
N HIS A 532 7.78 -21.33 -56.46
CA HIS A 532 6.31 -21.42 -56.17
C HIS A 532 5.65 -22.45 -55.21
N SER A 533 5.01 -21.84 -54.20
CA SER A 533 3.62 -22.00 -53.68
C SER A 533 2.64 -23.05 -54.23
N LEU A 534 1.81 -23.54 -53.27
CA LEU A 534 0.41 -24.03 -53.31
C LEU A 534 0.11 -25.55 -53.28
N SER A 535 -0.46 -25.96 -52.13
CA SER A 535 -1.69 -26.74 -51.92
C SER A 535 -1.86 -28.21 -52.35
N LEU A 536 -2.42 -28.96 -51.37
CA LEU A 536 -3.51 -29.95 -51.44
C LEU A 536 -3.26 -31.46 -51.69
N THR A 537 -4.11 -32.22 -50.97
CA THR A 537 -4.55 -33.63 -51.12
C THR A 537 -3.68 -34.71 -50.46
N SER A 538 -4.19 -35.82 -49.90
CA SER A 538 -5.52 -36.25 -49.42
C SER A 538 -5.35 -37.59 -48.66
N GLY A 539 -6.35 -37.98 -47.86
CA GLY A 539 -6.43 -39.33 -47.29
C GLY A 539 -7.75 -39.58 -46.54
N LYS A 540 -8.76 -40.10 -47.25
CA LYS A 540 -10.11 -40.47 -46.78
C LYS A 540 -10.12 -41.76 -45.93
N LYS A 541 -11.13 -41.91 -45.05
CA LYS A 541 -12.17 -42.98 -45.15
C LYS A 541 -13.42 -42.67 -44.30
N PHE A 542 -14.57 -42.89 -44.95
CA PHE A 542 -15.99 -42.83 -44.52
C PHE A 542 -16.39 -44.09 -43.68
N TYR A 543 -17.59 -44.31 -43.08
CA TYR A 543 -18.99 -44.02 -43.46
C TYR A 543 -19.98 -44.14 -42.27
N GLY A 544 -21.11 -43.43 -42.37
CA GLY A 544 -22.46 -43.81 -41.87
C GLY A 544 -23.03 -42.90 -40.78
N GLY A 545 -24.16 -42.20 -40.89
CA GLY A 545 -25.17 -42.08 -41.95
C GLY A 545 -26.53 -41.64 -41.38
N ILE A 546 -26.99 -40.45 -41.81
CA ILE A 546 -28.38 -40.03 -42.11
C ILE A 546 -29.40 -39.84 -40.95
N GLY A 547 -30.07 -38.67 -40.95
CA GLY A 547 -31.46 -38.56 -40.48
C GLY A 547 -31.94 -37.17 -40.04
N VAL A 548 -32.37 -36.34 -40.98
CA VAL A 548 -33.08 -35.05 -40.76
C VAL A 548 -34.57 -35.32 -40.50
N HIS A 549 -35.23 -34.56 -39.60
CA HIS A 549 -36.51 -33.82 -39.81
C HIS A 549 -37.07 -33.25 -38.50
N GLY A 550 -37.58 -32.01 -38.58
CA GLY A 550 -38.11 -31.27 -37.44
C GLY A 550 -39.63 -31.38 -37.24
N ILE A 551 -40.13 -30.45 -36.42
CA ILE A 551 -41.49 -29.90 -36.27
C ILE A 551 -42.02 -29.96 -34.82
N LYS A 552 -42.27 -28.75 -34.29
CA LYS A 552 -43.29 -28.26 -33.33
C LYS A 552 -43.95 -29.22 -32.33
N GLY A 553 -44.01 -28.78 -31.07
CA GLY A 553 -45.04 -29.19 -30.12
C GLY A 553 -44.85 -28.57 -28.73
N ARG A 554 -45.78 -27.70 -28.32
CA ARG A 554 -45.86 -27.07 -27.00
C ARG A 554 -46.81 -27.90 -26.13
N SER A 555 -46.44 -28.16 -24.87
CA SER A 555 -47.28 -28.21 -23.64
C SER A 555 -47.03 -29.40 -22.71
N GLN A 556 -46.66 -29.05 -21.46
CA GLN A 556 -47.10 -29.58 -20.17
C GLN A 556 -47.14 -31.11 -19.92
N PHE A 557 -46.43 -31.61 -18.90
CA PHE A 557 -46.98 -31.83 -17.54
C PHE A 557 -46.00 -32.58 -16.61
N SER A 558 -46.14 -32.25 -15.32
CA SER A 558 -45.92 -33.05 -14.10
C SER A 558 -44.55 -33.65 -13.79
N VAL A 559 -43.98 -33.09 -12.71
CA VAL A 559 -43.01 -33.72 -11.82
C VAL A 559 -43.72 -34.84 -11.03
N ALA A 560 -43.16 -36.05 -11.05
CA ALA A 560 -43.37 -37.04 -10.00
C ALA A 560 -42.12 -37.91 -9.83
N SER A 561 -41.71 -38.00 -8.58
CA SER A 561 -40.58 -38.69 -7.97
C SER A 561 -40.47 -40.18 -8.29
N VAL A 562 -39.23 -40.67 -8.44
CA VAL A 562 -38.86 -42.02 -7.98
C VAL A 562 -37.58 -41.90 -7.17
N ALA A 563 -37.70 -42.25 -5.90
CA ALA A 563 -36.62 -42.39 -4.95
C ALA A 563 -35.73 -43.58 -5.31
N THR A 564 -34.42 -43.37 -5.25
CA THR A 564 -33.43 -44.42 -4.97
C THR A 564 -32.38 -43.79 -4.07
N GLU A 565 -32.52 -44.03 -2.76
CA GLU A 565 -31.45 -43.82 -1.80
C GLU A 565 -30.59 -45.08 -1.65
N VAL A 566 -29.42 -44.83 -1.09
CA VAL A 566 -28.46 -45.77 -0.48
C VAL A 566 -27.45 -46.42 -1.44
N ASN A 567 -26.49 -45.62 -1.90
CA ASN A 567 -25.06 -45.98 -1.89
C ASN A 567 -24.10 -44.82 -2.28
N SER A 568 -24.50 -43.56 -2.09
CA SER A 568 -23.73 -42.39 -2.53
C SER A 568 -22.69 -41.89 -1.52
N VAL A 569 -22.86 -42.15 -0.22
CA VAL A 569 -21.96 -41.57 0.82
C VAL A 569 -20.63 -42.34 0.93
N GLU A 570 -20.65 -43.68 0.88
CA GLU A 570 -19.41 -44.47 0.90
C GLU A 570 -18.61 -44.34 -0.40
N GLN A 571 -19.26 -44.17 -1.55
CA GLN A 571 -18.58 -43.90 -2.81
C GLN A 571 -18.02 -42.49 -2.86
N ALA A 572 -18.72 -41.49 -2.32
CA ALA A 572 -18.18 -40.13 -2.19
C ALA A 572 -16.98 -40.07 -1.23
N GLN A 573 -17.00 -40.81 -0.12
CA GLN A 573 -15.86 -40.91 0.79
C GLN A 573 -14.67 -41.68 0.17
N LYS A 574 -14.93 -42.74 -0.61
CA LYS A 574 -13.87 -43.44 -1.37
C LYS A 574 -13.28 -42.60 -2.51
N ILE A 575 -14.08 -41.76 -3.16
CA ILE A 575 -13.61 -40.83 -4.19
C ILE A 575 -12.82 -39.67 -3.57
N ALA A 576 -13.28 -39.11 -2.43
CA ALA A 576 -12.53 -38.11 -1.66
C ALA A 576 -11.20 -38.65 -1.08
N SER A 577 -11.15 -39.93 -0.69
CA SER A 577 -9.91 -40.58 -0.27
C SER A 577 -8.90 -40.81 -1.39
N LYS A 578 -9.34 -40.72 -2.66
CA LYS A 578 -8.50 -40.93 -3.87
C LYS A 578 -7.97 -39.65 -4.50
N GLU A 579 -8.53 -38.48 -4.19
CA GLU A 579 -7.97 -37.18 -4.59
C GLU A 579 -6.76 -36.76 -3.73
N SER A 580 -6.54 -37.45 -2.60
CA SER A 580 -5.36 -37.32 -1.76
C SER A 580 -4.19 -38.13 -2.33
N GLN A 581 -3.36 -37.48 -3.15
CA GLN A 581 -1.91 -37.42 -2.99
C GLN A 581 -1.30 -36.93 -4.31
N ARG A 582 -1.42 -35.62 -4.57
CA ARG A 582 -0.33 -34.96 -5.30
C ARG A 582 0.94 -35.24 -4.48
N PRO A 583 2.02 -35.76 -5.07
CA PRO A 583 3.23 -36.02 -4.32
C PRO A 583 3.68 -34.72 -3.65
N VAL A 584 3.91 -34.78 -2.33
CA VAL A 584 4.39 -33.65 -1.54
C VAL A 584 5.91 -33.63 -1.62
N TYR A 585 6.48 -32.45 -1.81
CA TYR A 585 7.92 -32.25 -1.84
C TYR A 585 8.47 -32.42 -0.41
N PRO A 586 9.48 -33.28 -0.14
CA PRO A 586 10.01 -33.49 1.21
C PRO A 586 10.54 -32.20 1.85
N PHE A 587 10.21 -31.96 3.13
CA PHE A 587 10.70 -30.76 3.85
C PHE A 587 12.24 -30.74 3.95
N ALA A 588 12.85 -31.91 4.16
CA ALA A 588 14.30 -32.07 4.20
C ALA A 588 15.01 -31.74 2.88
N ALA A 589 14.29 -31.81 1.74
CA ALA A 589 14.84 -31.52 0.41
C ALA A 589 14.78 -30.01 0.07
N ILE A 590 14.29 -29.15 0.96
CA ILE A 590 14.19 -27.71 0.74
C ILE A 590 15.56 -27.07 0.94
N VAL A 591 16.14 -26.63 -0.18
CA VAL A 591 17.47 -26.04 -0.24
C VAL A 591 17.41 -24.55 0.12
N GLY A 592 18.22 -24.14 1.09
CA GLY A 592 18.23 -22.76 1.62
C GLY A 592 17.00 -22.44 2.47
N GLN A 593 16.76 -21.14 2.69
CA GLN A 593 15.62 -20.62 3.46
C GLN A 593 15.56 -21.13 4.90
N ASP A 594 16.73 -21.21 5.53
CA ASP A 594 16.89 -21.79 6.87
C ASP A 594 16.12 -21.01 7.94
N GLU A 595 15.97 -19.69 7.77
CA GLU A 595 15.13 -18.86 8.64
C GLU A 595 13.67 -19.32 8.64
N MET A 596 13.08 -19.53 7.46
CA MET A 596 11.69 -20.00 7.33
C MET A 596 11.52 -21.41 7.89
N LYS A 597 12.44 -22.33 7.57
CA LYS A 597 12.41 -23.70 8.09
C LYS A 597 12.49 -23.70 9.61
N LEU A 598 13.38 -22.91 10.19
CA LEU A 598 13.54 -22.78 11.63
C LEU A 598 12.26 -22.27 12.29
N CYS A 599 11.70 -21.14 11.83
CA CYS A 599 10.48 -20.58 12.39
C CYS A 599 9.31 -21.58 12.39
N LEU A 600 9.14 -22.32 11.29
CA LEU A 600 8.11 -23.35 11.16
C LEU A 600 8.32 -24.51 12.16
N LEU A 601 9.55 -25.01 12.28
CA LEU A 601 9.88 -26.10 13.21
C LEU A 601 9.67 -25.69 14.68
N LEU A 602 10.10 -24.48 15.05
CA LEU A 602 9.93 -23.97 16.42
C LEU A 602 8.45 -23.81 16.79
N ASN A 603 7.63 -23.34 15.85
CA ASN A 603 6.20 -23.17 16.07
C ASN A 603 5.44 -24.50 16.20
N VAL A 604 5.90 -25.55 15.49
CA VAL A 604 5.40 -26.91 15.67
C VAL A 604 5.76 -27.48 17.05
N ILE A 605 6.96 -27.15 17.56
CA ILE A 605 7.43 -27.61 18.86
C ILE A 605 6.68 -26.92 20.00
N ASP A 606 6.58 -25.59 19.96
CA ASP A 606 5.76 -24.79 20.89
C ASP A 606 4.70 -23.97 20.12
N PRO A 607 3.47 -24.52 19.92
CA PRO A 607 2.38 -23.79 19.28
C PRO A 607 1.99 -22.49 19.99
N LYS A 608 2.33 -22.35 21.28
CA LYS A 608 2.05 -21.13 22.06
C LYS A 608 2.98 -19.96 21.69
N ILE A 609 3.90 -20.14 20.75
CA ILE A 609 4.63 -19.04 20.11
C ILE A 609 3.67 -18.09 19.38
N GLY A 610 2.53 -18.58 18.86
CA GLY A 610 1.51 -17.72 18.24
C GLY A 610 1.65 -17.59 16.72
N GLY A 611 1.99 -18.69 16.04
CA GLY A 611 2.06 -18.72 14.57
C GLY A 611 3.32 -18.15 13.92
N VAL A 612 3.40 -18.30 12.59
CA VAL A 612 4.53 -17.86 11.75
C VAL A 612 4.03 -17.06 10.56
N MET A 613 4.62 -15.88 10.36
CA MET A 613 4.42 -15.06 9.18
C MET A 613 5.62 -15.16 8.24
N ILE A 614 5.39 -15.46 6.98
CA ILE A 614 6.41 -15.70 5.96
C ILE A 614 6.27 -14.65 4.86
N MET A 615 7.16 -13.66 4.86
CA MET A 615 7.15 -12.57 3.87
C MET A 615 8.28 -12.73 2.87
N GLY A 616 7.97 -12.67 1.58
CA GLY A 616 9.01 -12.83 0.56
C GLY A 616 8.53 -12.76 -0.88
N ASP A 617 9.49 -12.70 -1.81
CA ASP A 617 9.23 -12.58 -3.25
C ASP A 617 8.39 -13.75 -3.80
N ARG A 618 7.68 -13.52 -4.91
CA ARG A 618 6.99 -14.59 -5.64
C ARG A 618 7.97 -15.66 -6.12
N GLY A 619 7.52 -16.92 -6.18
CA GLY A 619 8.34 -18.03 -6.71
C GLY A 619 9.44 -18.54 -5.77
N THR A 620 9.46 -18.10 -4.51
CA THR A 620 10.42 -18.56 -3.49
C THR A 620 10.04 -19.87 -2.81
N GLY A 621 8.92 -20.52 -3.15
CA GLY A 621 8.57 -21.83 -2.58
C GLY A 621 7.97 -21.80 -1.16
N LYS A 622 7.45 -20.65 -0.71
CA LYS A 622 6.76 -20.48 0.59
C LYS A 622 5.66 -21.54 0.80
N SER A 623 4.68 -21.61 -0.11
CA SER A 623 3.55 -22.53 0.00
C SER A 623 3.95 -24.01 -0.14
N THR A 624 4.99 -24.31 -0.93
CA THR A 624 5.57 -25.67 -1.01
C THR A 624 6.16 -26.09 0.33
N THR A 625 6.87 -25.19 1.00
CA THR A 625 7.51 -25.46 2.30
C THR A 625 6.47 -25.70 3.39
N VAL A 626 5.45 -24.85 3.48
CA VAL A 626 4.37 -25.02 4.46
C VAL A 626 3.65 -26.36 4.26
N ARG A 627 3.33 -26.73 3.01
CA ARG A 627 2.68 -28.03 2.72
C ARG A 627 3.56 -29.23 3.07
N SER A 628 4.86 -29.12 2.89
CA SER A 628 5.81 -30.19 3.24
C SER A 628 5.93 -30.44 4.75
N LEU A 629 5.57 -29.45 5.58
CA LEU A 629 5.65 -29.55 7.03
C LEU A 629 4.72 -30.62 7.61
N VAL A 630 3.56 -30.85 6.97
CA VAL A 630 2.53 -31.79 7.46
C VAL A 630 3.07 -33.23 7.54
N ASP A 631 3.91 -33.62 6.58
CA ASP A 631 4.52 -34.96 6.52
C ASP A 631 5.53 -35.21 7.67
N LEU A 632 5.99 -34.15 8.35
CA LEU A 632 6.90 -34.25 9.52
C LEU A 632 6.17 -34.38 10.86
N LEU A 633 4.87 -34.14 10.89
CA LEU A 633 4.12 -34.09 12.15
C LEU A 633 3.70 -35.49 12.60
N PRO A 634 3.80 -35.81 13.90
CA PRO A 634 3.31 -37.08 14.42
C PRO A 634 1.77 -37.14 14.38
N GLU A 635 1.23 -38.36 14.33
CA GLU A 635 -0.21 -38.59 14.44
C GLU A 635 -0.72 -38.18 15.83
N ILE A 636 -1.96 -37.70 15.88
CA ILE A 636 -2.64 -37.26 17.10
C ILE A 636 -3.82 -38.17 17.43
N ALA A 637 -4.07 -38.39 18.71
CA ALA A 637 -5.27 -39.08 19.18
C ALA A 637 -6.48 -38.14 19.11
N VAL A 638 -7.54 -38.57 18.44
CA VAL A 638 -8.81 -37.84 18.29
C VAL A 638 -10.00 -38.74 18.61
N VAL A 639 -11.11 -38.13 19.03
CA VAL A 639 -12.37 -38.86 19.26
C VAL A 639 -13.01 -39.22 17.92
N ALA A 640 -13.35 -40.49 17.71
CA ALA A 640 -13.92 -40.98 16.46
C ALA A 640 -15.29 -40.33 16.18
N GLY A 641 -15.46 -39.80 14.97
CA GLY A 641 -16.70 -39.18 14.51
C GLY A 641 -16.93 -37.75 15.02
N ASP A 642 -16.01 -37.18 15.78
CA ASP A 642 -16.10 -35.78 16.23
C ASP A 642 -15.64 -34.81 15.12
N PRO A 643 -16.48 -33.85 14.70
CA PRO A 643 -16.11 -32.86 13.68
C PRO A 643 -14.98 -31.90 14.11
N TYR A 644 -14.67 -31.81 15.40
CA TYR A 644 -13.68 -30.87 15.94
C TYR A 644 -12.32 -31.49 16.25
N ASN A 645 -12.08 -32.78 15.98
CA ASN A 645 -10.82 -33.47 16.34
C ASN A 645 -10.44 -33.35 17.84
N SER A 646 -11.44 -33.38 18.74
CA SER A 646 -11.27 -33.17 20.19
C SER A 646 -10.21 -34.12 20.76
N ASP A 647 -9.43 -33.61 21.71
CA ASP A 647 -8.46 -34.41 22.45
C ASP A 647 -9.19 -35.28 23.49
N PRO A 648 -9.04 -36.62 23.46
CA PRO A 648 -9.65 -37.50 24.45
C PRO A 648 -9.19 -37.24 25.89
N GLN A 649 -8.05 -36.55 26.09
CA GLN A 649 -7.42 -36.33 27.39
C GLN A 649 -7.54 -34.87 27.91
N ASP A 650 -8.08 -33.94 27.12
CA ASP A 650 -8.26 -32.53 27.51
C ASP A 650 -9.76 -32.16 27.53
N PRO A 651 -10.48 -32.41 28.65
CA PRO A 651 -11.91 -32.10 28.77
C PRO A 651 -12.25 -30.61 28.63
N GLU A 652 -11.29 -29.72 28.86
CA GLU A 652 -11.52 -28.29 28.75
C GLU A 652 -11.68 -27.84 27.29
N PHE A 653 -11.16 -28.61 26.31
CA PHE A 653 -11.18 -28.26 24.88
C PHE A 653 -11.86 -29.31 24.01
N MET A 654 -12.82 -30.03 24.59
CA MET A 654 -13.73 -30.92 23.87
C MET A 654 -14.94 -30.16 23.33
N GLY A 655 -15.43 -30.58 22.16
CA GLY A 655 -16.75 -30.19 21.69
C GLY A 655 -17.84 -30.56 22.71
N VAL A 656 -18.94 -29.80 22.72
CA VAL A 656 -20.02 -29.93 23.73
C VAL A 656 -20.54 -31.38 23.81
N GLU A 657 -20.79 -32.02 22.67
CA GLU A 657 -21.30 -33.40 22.61
C GLU A 657 -20.32 -34.41 23.21
N VAL A 658 -19.03 -34.30 22.87
CA VAL A 658 -17.99 -35.18 23.41
C VAL A 658 -17.85 -34.97 24.92
N ARG A 659 -17.87 -33.72 25.36
CA ARG A 659 -17.77 -33.35 26.78
C ARG A 659 -18.95 -33.91 27.59
N GLU A 660 -20.17 -33.84 27.06
CA GLU A 660 -21.35 -34.42 27.71
C GLU A 660 -21.25 -35.94 27.84
N ARG A 661 -20.73 -36.64 26.82
CA ARG A 661 -20.51 -38.08 26.87
C ARG A 661 -19.49 -38.47 27.94
N VAL A 662 -18.41 -37.69 28.09
CA VAL A 662 -17.42 -37.87 29.16
C VAL A 662 -18.05 -37.63 30.54
N LEU A 663 -18.86 -36.58 30.70
CA LEU A 663 -19.55 -36.29 31.97
C LEU A 663 -20.57 -37.38 32.34
N LYS A 664 -21.16 -38.05 31.35
CA LYS A 664 -22.04 -39.22 31.52
C LYS A 664 -21.27 -40.52 31.80
N GLY A 665 -19.94 -40.51 31.78
CA GLY A 665 -19.08 -41.67 32.03
C GLY A 665 -18.99 -42.64 30.85
N GLU A 666 -19.33 -42.21 29.63
CA GLU A 666 -19.20 -43.04 28.43
C GLU A 666 -17.74 -43.24 28.03
N GLN A 667 -17.41 -44.41 27.48
CA GLN A 667 -16.09 -44.64 26.88
C GLN A 667 -16.03 -44.03 25.47
N LEU A 668 -15.08 -43.12 25.26
CA LEU A 668 -14.81 -42.52 23.97
C LEU A 668 -14.01 -43.48 23.09
N GLN A 669 -14.46 -43.68 21.85
CA GLN A 669 -13.66 -44.38 20.84
C GLN A 669 -12.57 -43.43 20.33
N VAL A 670 -11.30 -43.82 20.50
CA VAL A 670 -10.14 -43.01 20.09
C VAL A 670 -9.52 -43.59 18.82
N VAL A 671 -9.21 -42.72 17.86
CA VAL A 671 -8.48 -43.07 16.63
C VAL A 671 -7.25 -42.18 16.48
N LEU A 672 -6.18 -42.71 15.88
CA LEU A 672 -5.03 -41.91 15.48
C LEU A 672 -5.33 -41.28 14.12
N SER A 673 -5.15 -39.96 14.04
CA SER A 673 -5.34 -39.19 12.81
C SER A 673 -4.09 -38.37 12.52
N LYS A 674 -3.80 -38.19 11.24
CA LYS A 674 -2.80 -37.21 10.81
C LYS A 674 -3.28 -35.79 11.12
N ILE A 675 -2.32 -34.91 11.37
CA ILE A 675 -2.59 -33.49 11.53
C ILE A 675 -3.06 -32.90 10.20
N ASN A 676 -4.17 -32.17 10.23
CA ASN A 676 -4.74 -31.55 9.05
C ASN A 676 -4.14 -30.16 8.83
N MET A 677 -3.83 -29.84 7.57
CA MET A 677 -3.57 -28.48 7.11
C MET A 677 -4.79 -28.00 6.33
N VAL A 678 -5.35 -26.88 6.78
CA VAL A 678 -6.53 -26.25 6.18
C VAL A 678 -6.09 -24.95 5.51
N ASP A 679 -6.31 -24.85 4.21
CA ASP A 679 -6.05 -23.63 3.44
C ASP A 679 -7.26 -22.69 3.58
N LEU A 680 -7.01 -21.42 3.94
CA LEU A 680 -8.00 -20.36 3.95
C LEU A 680 -8.00 -19.61 2.60
N PRO A 681 -9.09 -19.67 1.82
CA PRO A 681 -9.21 -18.87 0.60
C PRO A 681 -9.34 -17.38 0.91
N LEU A 682 -8.71 -16.52 0.12
CA LEU A 682 -8.79 -15.05 0.26
C LEU A 682 -10.23 -14.50 0.25
N GLY A 683 -11.10 -15.09 -0.58
CA GLY A 683 -12.52 -14.72 -0.69
C GLY A 683 -13.46 -15.59 0.14
N ALA A 684 -12.99 -16.22 1.22
CA ALA A 684 -13.86 -16.99 2.11
C ALA A 684 -14.82 -16.04 2.83
N THR A 685 -16.09 -16.43 2.92
CA THR A 685 -17.05 -15.71 3.77
C THR A 685 -16.80 -16.05 5.23
N GLU A 686 -17.16 -15.15 6.15
CA GLU A 686 -17.12 -15.39 7.59
C GLU A 686 -17.80 -16.72 7.96
N ASP A 687 -18.99 -16.99 7.41
CA ASP A 687 -19.74 -18.23 7.59
C ASP A 687 -18.95 -19.49 7.21
N ARG A 688 -18.14 -19.43 6.15
CA ARG A 688 -17.28 -20.55 5.74
C ARG A 688 -16.13 -20.76 6.72
N VAL A 689 -15.62 -19.68 7.32
CA VAL A 689 -14.50 -19.70 8.28
C VAL A 689 -14.96 -20.19 9.65
N CYS A 690 -16.00 -19.54 10.18
CA CYS A 690 -16.52 -19.74 11.53
C CYS A 690 -17.47 -20.94 11.61
N GLY A 691 -18.22 -21.21 10.55
CA GLY A 691 -19.32 -22.17 10.53
C GLY A 691 -20.67 -21.47 10.52
N THR A 692 -21.71 -22.18 10.08
CA THR A 692 -23.08 -21.67 9.96
C THR A 692 -24.00 -22.35 10.95
N ILE A 693 -25.07 -21.65 11.33
CA ILE A 693 -26.15 -22.19 12.16
C ILE A 693 -27.37 -22.36 11.25
N ASP A 694 -27.87 -23.58 11.12
CA ASP A 694 -29.11 -23.89 10.38
C ASP A 694 -30.32 -23.49 11.24
N ILE A 695 -30.76 -22.25 11.03
CA ILE A 695 -31.82 -21.59 11.79
C ILE A 695 -33.17 -22.29 11.58
N GLU A 696 -33.45 -22.80 10.37
CA GLU A 696 -34.71 -23.48 10.07
C GLU A 696 -34.86 -24.74 10.92
N LYS A 697 -33.81 -25.57 11.02
CA LYS A 697 -33.86 -26.74 11.91
C LYS A 697 -33.88 -26.36 13.39
N ALA A 698 -33.13 -25.32 13.78
CA ALA A 698 -33.12 -24.84 15.16
C ALA A 698 -34.51 -24.36 15.63
N LEU A 699 -35.27 -23.69 14.77
CA LEU A 699 -36.60 -23.16 15.07
C LEU A 699 -37.73 -24.20 14.90
N THR A 700 -37.63 -25.07 13.90
CA THR A 700 -38.73 -26.00 13.55
C THR A 700 -38.64 -27.32 14.29
N GLU A 701 -37.42 -27.84 14.50
CA GLU A 701 -37.17 -29.15 15.12
C GLU A 701 -36.66 -29.03 16.56
N GLY A 702 -36.28 -27.82 17.00
CA GLY A 702 -35.68 -27.58 18.31
C GLY A 702 -34.26 -28.15 18.45
N VAL A 703 -33.64 -28.56 17.34
CA VAL A 703 -32.31 -29.15 17.30
C VAL A 703 -31.31 -28.10 16.81
N LYS A 704 -30.28 -27.79 17.61
CA LYS A 704 -29.18 -26.91 17.20
C LYS A 704 -28.35 -27.59 16.10
N ALA A 705 -28.65 -27.30 14.84
CA ALA A 705 -27.87 -27.79 13.70
C ALA A 705 -26.76 -26.77 13.37
N PHE A 706 -25.52 -27.09 13.74
CA PHE A 706 -24.33 -26.30 13.42
C PHE A 706 -23.52 -27.01 12.34
N GLU A 707 -23.15 -26.28 11.28
CA GLU A 707 -22.24 -26.77 10.25
C GLU A 707 -20.82 -26.24 10.52
N PRO A 708 -19.85 -27.10 10.83
CA PRO A 708 -18.50 -26.68 11.17
C PRO A 708 -17.75 -25.98 10.03
N GLY A 709 -17.22 -24.79 10.33
CA GLY A 709 -16.38 -24.00 9.42
C GLY A 709 -14.94 -24.51 9.28
N LEU A 710 -14.10 -23.71 8.61
CA LEU A 710 -12.67 -24.00 8.45
C LEU A 710 -11.92 -24.03 9.79
N LEU A 711 -12.30 -23.19 10.76
CA LEU A 711 -11.65 -23.14 12.07
C LEU A 711 -11.86 -24.43 12.89
N ALA A 712 -13.05 -25.03 12.78
CA ALA A 712 -13.33 -26.33 13.39
C ALA A 712 -12.44 -27.43 12.79
N LYS A 713 -12.30 -27.44 11.46
CA LYS A 713 -11.45 -28.41 10.73
C LYS A 713 -9.96 -28.23 11.02
N ALA A 714 -9.55 -27.00 11.30
CA ALA A 714 -8.17 -26.67 11.65
C ALA A 714 -7.81 -26.98 13.12
N ASN A 715 -8.79 -27.26 13.99
CA ASN A 715 -8.52 -27.53 15.40
C ASN A 715 -7.51 -28.68 15.58
N ARG A 716 -6.49 -28.43 16.42
CA ARG A 716 -5.30 -29.27 16.64
C ARG A 716 -4.48 -29.55 15.38
N GLY A 717 -4.61 -28.69 14.37
CA GLY A 717 -3.84 -28.72 13.13
C GLY A 717 -3.28 -27.37 12.71
N ILE A 718 -3.12 -27.17 11.41
CA ILE A 718 -2.53 -25.98 10.80
C ILE A 718 -3.61 -25.24 10.02
N LEU A 719 -3.74 -23.94 10.26
CA LEU A 719 -4.49 -23.03 9.40
C LEU A 719 -3.50 -22.20 8.58
N TYR A 720 -3.52 -22.36 7.26
CA TYR A 720 -2.64 -21.66 6.34
C TYR A 720 -3.40 -20.60 5.55
N VAL A 721 -2.88 -19.37 5.56
CA VAL A 721 -3.41 -18.24 4.79
C VAL A 721 -2.35 -17.83 3.78
N ASP A 722 -2.64 -18.03 2.49
CA ASP A 722 -1.79 -17.51 1.42
C ASP A 722 -2.17 -16.05 1.13
N GLU A 723 -1.19 -15.23 0.78
CA GLU A 723 -1.35 -13.77 0.55
C GLU A 723 -2.12 -13.06 1.68
N VAL A 724 -1.71 -13.26 2.93
CA VAL A 724 -2.37 -12.72 4.15
C VAL A 724 -2.52 -11.18 4.14
N ASN A 725 -1.70 -10.49 3.35
CA ASN A 725 -1.80 -9.05 3.08
C ASN A 725 -3.08 -8.65 2.32
N LEU A 726 -3.75 -9.59 1.66
CA LEU A 726 -4.99 -9.37 0.90
C LEU A 726 -6.24 -9.85 1.65
N LEU A 727 -6.10 -10.34 2.89
CA LEU A 727 -7.22 -10.85 3.67
C LEU A 727 -8.15 -9.73 4.14
N ASP A 728 -9.45 -9.98 4.08
CA ASP A 728 -10.49 -9.05 4.53
C ASP A 728 -10.39 -8.77 6.05
N ASP A 729 -10.73 -7.54 6.43
CA ASP A 729 -10.70 -7.01 7.81
C ASP A 729 -11.42 -7.90 8.81
N HIS A 730 -12.68 -8.23 8.51
CA HIS A 730 -13.53 -8.97 9.43
C HIS A 730 -13.02 -10.39 9.67
N LEU A 731 -12.36 -11.00 8.68
CA LEU A 731 -11.75 -12.33 8.82
C LEU A 731 -10.49 -12.28 9.68
N VAL A 732 -9.67 -11.23 9.54
CA VAL A 732 -8.46 -11.05 10.35
C VAL A 732 -8.80 -11.08 11.84
N ASP A 733 -9.83 -10.34 12.26
CA ASP A 733 -10.22 -10.26 13.67
C ASP A 733 -10.66 -11.61 14.23
N VAL A 734 -11.57 -12.31 13.52
CA VAL A 734 -12.09 -13.61 13.98
C VAL A 734 -10.99 -14.68 14.03
N LEU A 735 -10.09 -14.70 13.04
CA LEU A 735 -8.97 -15.64 13.02
C LEU A 735 -8.02 -15.40 14.19
N LEU A 736 -7.69 -14.14 14.44
CA LEU A 736 -6.77 -13.74 15.48
C LEU A 736 -7.33 -13.99 16.88
N ASP A 737 -8.62 -13.78 17.09
CA ASP A 737 -9.29 -14.07 18.36
C ASP A 737 -9.45 -15.57 18.61
N SER A 738 -9.76 -16.33 17.55
CA SER A 738 -9.79 -17.80 17.62
C SER A 738 -8.40 -18.38 17.91
N ALA A 739 -7.36 -17.88 17.25
CA ALA A 739 -5.98 -18.31 17.47
C ALA A 739 -5.48 -17.99 18.89
N ALA A 740 -5.90 -16.86 19.46
CA ALA A 740 -5.50 -16.44 20.80
C ALA A 740 -6.26 -17.18 21.92
N SER A 741 -7.59 -17.34 21.78
CA SER A 741 -8.44 -17.98 22.79
C SER A 741 -8.42 -19.51 22.70
N GLY A 742 -8.13 -20.06 21.52
CA GLY A 742 -8.31 -21.47 21.21
C GLY A 742 -9.77 -21.89 21.07
N TRP A 743 -10.70 -20.93 20.96
CA TRP A 743 -12.14 -21.13 20.81
C TRP A 743 -12.66 -20.25 19.69
N ASN A 744 -13.58 -20.78 18.90
CA ASN A 744 -14.38 -19.99 17.97
C ASN A 744 -15.82 -19.94 18.48
N THR A 745 -16.43 -18.77 18.44
CA THR A 745 -17.82 -18.54 18.86
C THR A 745 -18.60 -17.95 17.70
N VAL A 746 -19.70 -18.59 17.34
CA VAL A 746 -20.60 -18.17 16.26
C VAL A 746 -21.91 -17.71 16.86
N GLU A 747 -22.28 -16.45 16.61
CA GLU A 747 -23.51 -15.84 17.14
C GLU A 747 -24.43 -15.38 16.00
N ARG A 748 -25.67 -15.87 15.97
CA ARG A 748 -26.72 -15.49 15.00
C ARG A 748 -28.09 -15.46 15.67
N GLU A 749 -28.85 -14.37 15.51
CA GLU A 749 -30.25 -14.24 15.98
C GLU A 749 -30.46 -14.63 17.47
N GLY A 750 -29.50 -14.33 18.34
CA GLY A 750 -29.55 -14.63 19.77
C GLY A 750 -29.13 -16.05 20.17
N ILE A 751 -28.66 -16.87 19.22
CA ILE A 751 -28.07 -18.19 19.47
C ILE A 751 -26.54 -18.08 19.37
N SER A 752 -25.84 -18.48 20.42
CA SER A 752 -24.37 -18.53 20.48
C SER A 752 -23.90 -19.98 20.62
N ILE A 753 -22.99 -20.40 19.74
CA ILE A 753 -22.36 -21.73 19.74
C ILE A 753 -20.85 -21.55 19.75
N SER A 754 -20.16 -22.19 20.69
CA SER A 754 -18.70 -22.16 20.78
C SER A 754 -18.12 -23.56 20.58
N HIS A 755 -17.02 -23.65 19.83
CA HIS A 755 -16.28 -24.89 19.61
C HIS A 755 -14.76 -24.67 19.70
N PRO A 756 -13.97 -25.71 20.01
CA PRO A 756 -12.52 -25.58 20.09
C PRO A 756 -11.91 -25.28 18.72
N ALA A 757 -10.87 -24.43 18.71
CA ALA A 757 -10.17 -23.94 17.52
C ALA A 757 -8.69 -23.65 17.83
N ARG A 758 -7.98 -24.58 18.47
CA ARG A 758 -6.55 -24.49 18.77
C ARG A 758 -5.72 -24.95 17.58
N PHE A 759 -5.37 -24.04 16.68
CA PHE A 759 -4.57 -24.32 15.49
C PHE A 759 -3.26 -23.53 15.45
N ILE A 760 -2.29 -24.04 14.69
CA ILE A 760 -1.08 -23.31 14.32
C ILE A 760 -1.41 -22.41 13.13
N LEU A 761 -1.33 -21.10 13.31
CA LEU A 761 -1.57 -20.12 12.26
C LEU A 761 -0.29 -19.87 11.45
N ILE A 762 -0.34 -20.08 10.14
CA ILE A 762 0.75 -19.76 9.22
C ILE A 762 0.23 -18.81 8.14
N GLY A 763 0.80 -17.62 8.06
CA GLY A 763 0.49 -16.66 7.00
C GLY A 763 1.68 -16.54 6.05
N SER A 764 1.45 -16.52 4.74
CA SER A 764 2.45 -16.06 3.77
C SER A 764 1.98 -14.83 3.03
N GLY A 765 2.92 -13.99 2.60
CA GLY A 765 2.61 -12.80 1.81
C GLY A 765 3.79 -12.27 1.03
N ASN A 766 3.51 -11.28 0.18
CA ASN A 766 4.50 -10.53 -0.56
C ASN A 766 4.44 -9.06 -0.09
N PRO A 767 5.53 -8.48 0.44
CA PRO A 767 5.55 -7.07 0.85
C PRO A 767 5.15 -6.08 -0.26
N GLU A 768 5.31 -6.45 -1.54
CA GLU A 768 4.96 -5.59 -2.68
C GLU A 768 3.46 -5.54 -2.98
N GLU A 769 2.67 -6.51 -2.51
CA GLU A 769 1.25 -6.63 -2.85
C GLU A 769 0.31 -5.91 -1.88
N GLY A 770 0.85 -5.39 -0.77
CA GLY A 770 0.08 -4.68 0.25
C GLY A 770 0.81 -4.68 1.59
N GLU A 771 0.59 -3.63 2.38
CA GLU A 771 1.11 -3.60 3.74
C GLU A 771 0.29 -4.52 4.66
N LEU A 772 0.98 -5.19 5.58
CA LEU A 772 0.33 -6.02 6.58
C LEU A 772 -0.33 -5.13 7.64
N ARG A 773 -1.52 -5.54 8.06
CA ARG A 773 -2.22 -4.87 9.17
C ARG A 773 -1.41 -4.96 10.47
N PRO A 774 -1.35 -3.89 11.28
CA PRO A 774 -0.66 -3.89 12.57
C PRO A 774 -1.09 -5.02 13.53
N GLN A 775 -2.36 -5.42 13.50
CA GLN A 775 -2.92 -6.50 14.32
C GLN A 775 -2.26 -7.85 14.01
N LEU A 776 -1.98 -8.12 12.73
CA LEU A 776 -1.27 -9.33 12.29
C LEU A 776 0.19 -9.29 12.76
N LEU A 777 0.86 -8.14 12.60
CA LEU A 777 2.24 -7.94 13.05
C LEU A 777 2.39 -8.17 14.57
N ASP A 778 1.42 -7.75 15.38
CA ASP A 778 1.50 -7.94 16.83
C ASP A 778 1.11 -9.36 17.30
N ARG A 779 0.22 -10.05 16.57
CA ARG A 779 -0.26 -11.38 16.99
C ARG A 779 0.55 -12.55 16.43
N PHE A 780 1.26 -12.39 15.32
CA PHE A 780 2.22 -13.42 14.89
C PHE A 780 3.42 -13.48 15.82
N GLY A 781 3.74 -14.69 16.29
CA GLY A 781 4.88 -14.95 17.13
C GLY A 781 6.20 -14.68 16.41
N MET A 782 6.36 -15.31 15.25
CA MET A 782 7.60 -15.24 14.47
C MET A 782 7.34 -14.69 13.07
N HIS A 783 8.31 -13.93 12.57
CA HIS A 783 8.36 -13.43 11.21
C HIS A 783 9.61 -13.94 10.51
N ALA A 784 9.43 -14.69 9.43
CA ALA A 784 10.49 -15.16 8.55
C ALA A 784 10.50 -14.36 7.24
N GLN A 785 11.67 -13.84 6.87
CA GLN A 785 11.87 -13.17 5.59
C GLN A 785 12.50 -14.12 4.57
N VAL A 786 11.90 -14.21 3.39
CA VAL A 786 12.34 -15.12 2.32
C VAL A 786 12.65 -14.30 1.07
N GLY A 787 13.94 -14.10 0.80
CA GLY A 787 14.40 -13.46 -0.42
C GLY A 787 14.62 -14.45 -1.56
N THR A 788 14.62 -13.95 -2.79
CA THR A 788 15.12 -14.70 -3.95
C THR A 788 16.58 -15.11 -3.73
N VAL A 789 16.87 -16.41 -3.78
CA VAL A 789 18.24 -16.95 -3.67
C VAL A 789 19.12 -16.34 -4.78
N ARG A 790 20.22 -15.67 -4.39
CA ARG A 790 21.14 -14.99 -5.32
C ARG A 790 22.37 -15.82 -5.70
N ASP A 791 22.76 -16.75 -4.83
CA ASP A 791 23.88 -17.64 -5.07
C ASP A 791 23.61 -18.59 -6.25
N ALA A 792 24.50 -18.60 -7.23
CA ALA A 792 24.29 -19.34 -8.47
C ALA A 792 24.28 -20.85 -8.25
N GLU A 793 25.14 -21.37 -7.37
CA GLU A 793 25.25 -22.80 -7.08
C GLU A 793 23.98 -23.31 -6.37
N LEU A 794 23.49 -22.57 -5.38
CA LEU A 794 22.23 -22.87 -4.70
C LEU A 794 21.04 -22.79 -5.66
N ARG A 795 21.01 -21.82 -6.58
CA ARG A 795 19.95 -21.73 -7.60
C ARG A 795 19.94 -22.94 -8.54
N VAL A 796 21.11 -23.36 -9.03
CA VAL A 796 21.24 -24.57 -9.85
C VAL A 796 20.75 -25.78 -9.08
N LYS A 797 21.18 -25.94 -7.83
CA LYS A 797 20.75 -27.02 -6.95
C LYS A 797 19.23 -27.05 -6.75
N ILE A 798 18.58 -25.89 -6.53
CA ILE A 798 17.12 -25.80 -6.41
C ILE A 798 16.42 -26.28 -7.70
N VAL A 799 16.93 -25.87 -8.87
CA VAL A 799 16.38 -26.27 -10.17
C VAL A 799 16.57 -27.77 -10.41
N GLU A 800 17.75 -28.31 -10.10
CA GLU A 800 18.06 -29.74 -10.25
C GLU A 800 17.21 -30.61 -9.32
N GLU A 801 17.11 -30.26 -8.04
CA GLU A 801 16.27 -31.00 -7.07
C GLU A 801 14.79 -30.96 -7.48
N ARG A 802 14.31 -29.80 -7.96
CA ARG A 802 12.95 -29.68 -8.48
C ARG A 802 12.73 -30.55 -9.71
N ALA A 803 13.67 -30.55 -10.66
CA ALA A 803 13.59 -31.36 -11.86
C ALA A 803 13.63 -32.87 -11.54
N ARG A 804 14.44 -33.30 -10.56
CA ARG A 804 14.47 -34.69 -10.07
C ARG A 804 13.12 -35.10 -9.48
N PHE A 805 12.51 -34.23 -8.68
CA PHE A 805 11.18 -34.46 -8.12
C PHE A 805 10.10 -34.55 -9.21
N ASP A 806 10.09 -33.61 -10.17
CA ASP A 806 9.10 -33.61 -11.26
C ASP A 806 9.24 -34.83 -12.18
N LYS A 807 10.45 -35.36 -12.36
CA LYS A 807 10.72 -36.57 -13.16
C LYS A 807 10.24 -37.86 -12.49
N ASN A 808 10.57 -38.07 -11.22
CA ASN A 808 10.14 -39.26 -10.47
C ASN A 808 9.92 -38.93 -8.97
N PRO A 809 8.71 -38.48 -8.59
CA PRO A 809 8.44 -38.05 -7.22
C PRO A 809 8.62 -39.16 -6.18
N LYS A 810 8.36 -40.42 -6.54
CA LYS A 810 8.45 -41.55 -5.60
C LYS A 810 9.90 -41.82 -5.22
N GLU A 811 10.75 -42.01 -6.22
CA GLU A 811 12.19 -42.23 -6.01
C GLU A 811 12.86 -41.05 -5.29
N PHE A 812 12.45 -39.82 -5.62
CA PHE A 812 12.93 -38.64 -4.92
C PHE A 812 12.56 -38.66 -3.43
N ARG A 813 11.30 -38.95 -3.09
CA ARG A 813 10.86 -39.06 -1.68
C ARG A 813 11.58 -40.18 -0.94
N ASP A 814 11.76 -41.32 -1.59
CA ASP A 814 12.50 -42.46 -1.02
C ASP A 814 13.95 -42.06 -0.70
N SER A 815 14.59 -41.22 -1.53
CA SER A 815 15.96 -40.76 -1.29
C SER A 815 16.12 -39.82 -0.08
N TYR A 816 15.06 -39.08 0.30
CA TYR A 816 15.04 -38.18 1.47
C TYR A 816 14.30 -38.77 2.68
N LYS A 817 13.88 -40.03 2.61
CA LYS A 817 13.07 -40.67 3.65
C LYS A 817 13.79 -40.70 5.00
N ALA A 818 15.06 -41.10 5.01
CA ALA A 818 15.86 -41.18 6.23
C ALA A 818 16.04 -39.79 6.89
N ASP A 819 16.23 -38.74 6.10
CA ASP A 819 16.36 -37.37 6.61
C ASP A 819 15.03 -36.83 7.17
N GLN A 820 13.89 -37.16 6.53
CA GLN A 820 12.57 -36.83 7.05
C GLN A 820 12.26 -37.56 8.37
N GLU A 821 12.53 -38.86 8.45
CA GLU A 821 12.33 -39.66 9.67
C GLU A 821 13.20 -39.11 10.81
N LYS A 822 14.46 -38.78 10.54
CA LYS A 822 15.35 -38.14 11.52
C LYS A 822 14.78 -36.81 12.03
N LEU A 823 14.25 -35.98 11.13
CA LEU A 823 13.67 -34.69 11.52
C LEU A 823 12.36 -34.87 12.31
N GLN A 824 11.54 -35.84 11.94
CA GLN A 824 10.32 -36.21 12.67
C GLN A 824 10.63 -36.70 14.09
N ASP A 825 11.66 -37.53 14.26
CA ASP A 825 12.14 -38.00 15.56
C ASP A 825 12.67 -36.84 16.41
N GLN A 826 13.40 -35.90 15.79
CA GLN A 826 13.87 -34.68 16.46
C GLN A 826 12.71 -33.80 16.95
N ILE A 827 11.70 -33.56 16.12
CA ILE A 827 10.51 -32.79 16.50
C ILE A 827 9.76 -33.48 17.65
N SER A 828 9.56 -34.79 17.55
CA SER A 828 8.84 -35.58 18.57
C SER A 828 9.58 -35.56 19.91
N SER A 829 10.90 -35.74 19.87
CA SER A 829 11.76 -35.65 21.05
C SER A 829 11.73 -34.25 21.66
N ALA A 830 11.87 -33.20 20.84
CA ALA A 830 11.83 -31.82 21.28
C ALA A 830 10.50 -31.45 21.98
N ARG A 831 9.37 -31.89 21.42
CA ARG A 831 8.04 -31.69 22.04
C ARG A 831 7.92 -32.37 23.39
N SER A 832 8.52 -33.54 23.57
CA SER A 832 8.47 -34.29 24.84
C SER A 832 9.29 -33.62 25.95
N ILE A 833 10.45 -33.04 25.62
CA ILE A 833 11.35 -32.42 26.62
C ILE A 833 11.06 -30.93 26.87
N LEU A 834 10.33 -30.25 25.98
CA LEU A 834 10.08 -28.80 26.02
C LEU A 834 9.65 -28.28 27.41
N SER A 835 8.78 -29.02 28.11
CA SER A 835 8.27 -28.65 29.43
C SER A 835 9.36 -28.62 30.52
N SER A 836 10.43 -29.40 30.34
CA SER A 836 11.57 -29.47 31.24
C SER A 836 12.66 -28.43 30.96
N VAL A 837 12.66 -27.81 29.76
CA VAL A 837 13.71 -26.87 29.34
C VAL A 837 13.69 -25.59 30.19
N GLN A 838 14.84 -25.30 30.78
CA GLN A 838 15.05 -24.13 31.65
C GLN A 838 15.74 -23.00 30.90
N ILE A 839 15.41 -21.77 31.28
CA ILE A 839 16.11 -20.56 30.87
C ILE A 839 16.49 -19.78 32.11
N ASP A 840 17.78 -19.48 32.23
CA ASP A 840 18.35 -18.81 33.39
C ASP A 840 17.78 -17.39 33.54
N GLN A 841 17.65 -16.94 34.79
CA GLN A 841 17.03 -15.66 35.09
C GLN A 841 17.79 -14.47 34.45
N ASP A 842 19.12 -14.54 34.37
CA ASP A 842 19.94 -13.53 33.69
C ASP A 842 19.59 -13.40 32.21
N LEU A 843 19.42 -14.53 31.52
CA LEU A 843 19.05 -14.54 30.10
C LEU A 843 17.65 -13.95 29.88
N LYS A 844 16.69 -14.23 30.77
CA LYS A 844 15.36 -13.60 30.71
C LYS A 844 15.43 -12.09 30.86
N VAL A 845 16.21 -11.62 31.84
CA VAL A 845 16.41 -10.18 32.08
C VAL A 845 17.06 -9.52 30.87
N LYS A 846 18.05 -10.16 30.26
CA LYS A 846 18.69 -9.66 29.03
C LYS A 846 17.74 -9.63 27.84
N ILE A 847 16.90 -10.65 27.64
CA ILE A 847 15.83 -10.61 26.62
C ILE A 847 14.94 -9.38 26.84
N SER A 848 14.43 -9.20 28.07
CA SER A 848 13.57 -8.06 28.38
C SER A 848 14.28 -6.71 28.22
N LYS A 849 15.58 -6.65 28.51
CA LYS A 849 16.40 -5.45 28.27
C LYS A 849 16.52 -5.14 26.78
N VAL A 850 16.74 -6.14 25.91
CA VAL A 850 16.73 -5.96 24.45
C VAL A 850 15.35 -5.45 23.99
N CYS A 851 14.25 -6.06 24.44
CA CYS A 851 12.90 -5.62 24.08
C CYS A 851 12.62 -4.17 24.53
N ALA A 852 13.07 -3.79 25.73
CA ALA A 852 12.90 -2.45 26.26
C ALA A 852 13.72 -1.41 25.48
N GLU A 853 14.98 -1.70 25.17
CA GLU A 853 15.84 -0.77 24.40
C GLU A 853 15.38 -0.61 22.95
N LEU A 854 14.76 -1.64 22.37
CA LEU A 854 14.14 -1.60 21.05
C LEU A 854 12.74 -0.96 21.04
N ASN A 855 12.22 -0.51 22.19
CA ASN A 855 10.88 0.05 22.35
C ASN A 855 9.77 -0.88 21.80
N VAL A 856 9.90 -2.19 22.03
CA VAL A 856 8.87 -3.17 21.65
C VAL A 856 7.65 -2.99 22.54
N ASP A 857 6.46 -2.87 21.93
CA ASP A 857 5.21 -2.67 22.66
C ASP A 857 4.78 -3.93 23.42
N GLY A 858 4.44 -3.76 24.70
CA GLY A 858 3.94 -4.83 25.56
C GLY A 858 4.97 -5.93 25.86
N LEU A 859 4.50 -7.07 26.35
CA LEU A 859 5.36 -8.20 26.79
C LEU A 859 5.38 -9.38 25.81
N ARG A 860 4.74 -9.24 24.65
CA ARG A 860 4.64 -10.34 23.67
C ARG A 860 6.00 -10.68 23.08
N GLY A 861 6.83 -9.67 22.80
CA GLY A 861 8.21 -9.88 22.33
C GLY A 861 9.02 -10.74 23.29
N ASP A 862 8.93 -10.44 24.59
CA ASP A 862 9.58 -11.20 25.66
C ASP A 862 9.09 -12.65 25.70
N ILE A 863 7.77 -12.85 25.77
CA ILE A 863 7.15 -14.18 25.90
C ILE A 863 7.53 -15.05 24.71
N VAL A 864 7.43 -14.50 23.49
CA VAL A 864 7.72 -15.24 22.27
C VAL A 864 9.21 -15.57 22.16
N THR A 865 10.10 -14.63 22.46
CA THR A 865 11.55 -14.88 22.43
C THR A 865 11.95 -15.97 23.43
N ASN A 866 11.40 -15.95 24.64
CA ASN A 866 11.62 -16.99 25.66
C ASN A 866 11.15 -18.37 25.17
N ARG A 867 9.95 -18.45 24.58
CA ARG A 867 9.39 -19.70 24.05
C ARG A 867 10.19 -20.23 22.87
N ALA A 868 10.52 -19.37 21.91
CA ALA A 868 11.31 -19.73 20.75
C ALA A 868 12.71 -20.23 21.15
N ALA A 869 13.36 -19.60 22.12
CA ALA A 869 14.66 -20.03 22.62
C ALA A 869 14.59 -21.40 23.31
N LYS A 870 13.54 -21.67 24.10
CA LYS A 870 13.30 -22.99 24.70
C LYS A 870 13.01 -24.05 23.63
N ALA A 871 12.19 -23.73 22.64
CA ALA A 871 11.90 -24.62 21.53
C ALA A 871 13.17 -24.96 20.73
N LEU A 872 14.07 -23.99 20.54
CA LEU A 872 15.35 -24.21 19.84
C LEU A 872 16.32 -25.06 20.67
N ALA A 873 16.40 -24.83 21.98
CA ALA A 873 17.19 -25.69 22.86
C ALA A 873 16.65 -27.14 22.85
N ALA A 874 15.33 -27.32 22.91
CA ALA A 874 14.68 -28.62 22.81
C ALA A 874 14.94 -29.30 21.45
N LEU A 875 14.85 -28.55 20.35
CA LEU A 875 15.15 -29.05 19.00
C LEU A 875 16.60 -29.54 18.88
N LYS A 876 17.53 -28.88 19.58
CA LYS A 876 18.94 -29.27 19.69
C LYS A 876 19.18 -30.37 20.76
N GLY A 877 18.14 -30.91 21.38
CA GLY A 877 18.23 -31.98 22.39
C GLY A 877 18.79 -31.53 23.74
N ARG A 878 18.75 -30.22 24.06
CA ARG A 878 19.25 -29.64 25.32
C ARG A 878 18.11 -29.26 26.26
N ASP A 879 18.39 -29.33 27.56
CA ASP A 879 17.48 -28.97 28.66
C ASP A 879 17.70 -27.54 29.20
N LYS A 880 18.72 -26.83 28.71
CA LYS A 880 19.03 -25.44 29.07
C LYS A 880 19.22 -24.57 27.83
N VAL A 881 18.60 -23.39 27.86
CA VAL A 881 18.76 -22.35 26.84
C VAL A 881 20.12 -21.67 26.97
N SER A 882 20.79 -21.47 25.83
CA SER A 882 22.04 -20.71 25.74
C SER A 882 21.82 -19.32 25.12
N ALA A 883 22.80 -18.43 25.27
CA ALA A 883 22.76 -17.12 24.61
C ALA A 883 22.70 -17.22 23.07
N GLU A 884 23.37 -18.23 22.49
CA GLU A 884 23.36 -18.48 21.04
C GLU A 884 21.96 -18.87 20.54
N ASP A 885 21.18 -19.58 21.34
CA ASP A 885 19.79 -19.89 20.98
C ASP A 885 18.94 -18.63 20.90
N ILE A 886 19.13 -17.71 21.85
CA ILE A 886 18.45 -16.41 21.87
C ILE A 886 18.89 -15.59 20.66
N ALA A 887 20.20 -15.50 20.39
CA ALA A 887 20.76 -14.80 19.24
C ALA A 887 20.13 -15.28 17.91
N THR A 888 19.91 -16.59 17.80
CA THR A 888 19.34 -17.21 16.59
C THR A 888 17.86 -16.86 16.39
N VAL A 889 17.06 -16.80 17.47
CA VAL A 889 15.61 -16.63 17.36
C VAL A 889 15.14 -15.19 17.50
N ILE A 890 15.86 -14.36 18.24
CA ILE A 890 15.42 -13.01 18.61
C ILE A 890 15.12 -12.10 17.41
N PRO A 891 15.86 -12.14 16.26
CA PRO A 891 15.52 -11.33 15.10
C PRO A 891 14.18 -11.74 14.49
N ASN A 892 13.83 -13.03 14.55
CA ASN A 892 12.58 -13.55 14.00
C ASN A 892 11.39 -13.27 14.93
N CYS A 893 11.64 -13.10 16.23
CA CYS A 893 10.62 -12.78 17.23
C CYS A 893 10.28 -11.29 17.29
N LEU A 894 11.24 -10.40 16.99
CA LEU A 894 11.11 -8.96 17.24
C LEU A 894 11.04 -8.08 15.99
N ARG A 895 11.60 -8.48 14.84
CA ARG A 895 11.74 -7.56 13.69
C ARG A 895 10.43 -6.94 13.20
N HIS A 896 9.34 -7.70 13.22
CA HIS A 896 8.02 -7.28 12.80
C HIS A 896 7.26 -6.49 13.87
N ARG A 897 7.79 -6.47 15.10
CA ARG A 897 7.29 -5.70 16.24
C ARG A 897 7.99 -4.36 16.39
N LEU A 898 9.07 -4.14 15.65
CA LEU A 898 9.72 -2.83 15.57
C LEU A 898 8.84 -1.87 14.79
N ARG A 899 8.65 -0.69 15.35
CA ARG A 899 7.97 0.40 14.65
C ARG A 899 8.91 0.89 13.55
N LYS A 900 8.60 0.58 12.30
CA LYS A 900 9.34 1.11 11.15
C LYS A 900 9.26 2.64 11.18
N ASP A 901 10.41 3.29 11.38
CA ASP A 901 10.58 4.69 11.04
C ASP A 901 10.63 4.79 9.50
N PRO A 902 9.78 5.60 8.85
CA PRO A 902 9.88 5.86 7.40
C PRO A 902 11.27 6.36 6.94
N LEU A 903 12.12 6.79 7.88
CA LEU A 903 13.48 7.29 7.66
C LEU A 903 14.57 6.24 7.93
N GLU A 904 14.24 5.10 8.56
CA GLU A 904 15.23 4.06 8.89
C GLU A 904 15.66 3.29 7.64
N SER A 905 16.97 3.28 7.39
CA SER A 905 17.59 2.58 6.27
C SER A 905 18.10 1.17 6.62
N ILE A 906 18.05 0.81 7.91
CA ILE A 906 18.57 -0.44 8.46
C ILE A 906 17.45 -1.48 8.45
N ASP A 907 17.76 -2.70 8.01
CA ASP A 907 16.84 -3.82 8.12
C ASP A 907 16.48 -4.05 9.60
N SER A 908 15.19 -4.11 9.92
CA SER A 908 14.72 -4.26 11.31
C SER A 908 15.31 -5.52 11.99
N GLY A 909 15.65 -6.57 11.23
CA GLY A 909 16.34 -7.76 11.77
C GLY A 909 17.80 -7.49 12.16
N LEU A 910 18.52 -6.66 11.39
CA LEU A 910 19.89 -6.23 11.71
C LEU A 910 19.91 -5.39 12.99
N LEU A 911 18.98 -4.45 13.13
CA LEU A 911 18.88 -3.61 14.34
C LEU A 911 18.66 -4.46 15.61
N VAL A 912 17.78 -5.47 15.53
CA VAL A 912 17.57 -6.42 16.64
C VAL A 912 18.87 -7.17 16.97
N THR A 913 19.60 -7.58 15.94
CA THR A 913 20.85 -8.34 16.09
C THR A 913 21.94 -7.49 16.73
N GLU A 914 22.13 -6.24 16.28
CA GLU A 914 23.08 -5.29 16.87
C GLU A 914 22.75 -5.06 18.36
N LYS A 915 21.48 -4.78 18.65
CA LYS A 915 21.03 -4.55 20.02
C LYS A 915 21.17 -5.78 20.92
N PHE A 916 20.97 -6.98 20.37
CA PHE A 916 21.25 -8.22 21.07
C PHE A 916 22.71 -8.29 21.51
N TYR A 917 23.67 -8.06 20.60
CA TYR A 917 25.09 -8.11 20.95
C TYR A 917 25.49 -7.02 21.95
N GLU A 918 24.92 -5.81 21.86
CA GLU A 918 25.15 -4.75 22.86
C GLU A 918 24.73 -5.17 24.28
N VAL A 919 23.63 -5.92 24.42
CA VAL A 919 23.11 -6.34 25.73
C VAL A 919 23.77 -7.63 26.24
N PHE A 920 24.08 -8.56 25.34
CA PHE A 920 24.57 -9.89 25.70
C PHE A 920 26.10 -9.97 25.79
N GLY A 921 26.83 -9.03 25.19
CA GLY A 921 28.31 -8.96 25.21
C GLY A 921 28.91 -9.65 24.00
#